data_AF-A0A286D210-F1
#
_entry.id   AF-A0A286D210-F1
#
_cell.length_a   1.000
_cell.length_b   1.000
_cell.length_c   1.000
_cell.angle_alpha   90.00
_cell.angle_beta   90.00
_cell.angle_gamma   90.00
#
_symmetry.space_group_name_H-M   'P 1'
#
loop_
_entity.id
_entity.type
_entity.pdbx_description
1 polymer ?
#
loop_
_entity_poly.entity_id
_entity_poly.type
_entity_poly.pdbx_seq_one_letter_code
_entity_poly.pdbx_strand_id
1 'polypeptide(L)'
;MYTADPAPMVHDGTLYLFSSHDEDVGEPNNFNMKDWVLATTTDMVNWTQHGAVASLRDFPWAAKEISGWDGFDNGAWAPQAIERDGKWYLYGPVQGRGIGVLVADNPLGPYTDPLKKPLIAGHAGGLYDSIDPTVYIDDNGQAYLYWGNPNLWSVKLNKDMISYDTSVGENGIIRHPMTVKALGERNPPDTQGTTLPKPALRGTSYEEGPWLYKRKNLNYLFFAGGPLPEHLAYSTGPTPEGPWTYGGVVMVPQNAFTNHPGVIDYKGKTYLFYHNAELPGGDGFKRSVAVDELTFNPDGSVPMVQPTKEGPAPIATLDPYLRVEAETIAWSSGVKIEPSSAGGQNVRDIHDGDHIRLRNVDFGATGARAFTASLSSTAKAKQATGAKIEIRLGKLDGQLIGTLPVSGTGGEWKPQSARISGASGINDLFFVFRGAAGEELFKFDHWQFSQRDLAADSASVASEPLPAAPADPAHNPLIWADVPDIAIIRVGKTYYMSSTTMHMSPGLPIMKSTDLVNWSMASYAYETLADNEALRLENGKNAYGAGSWASSLRYHDGVFHASTFSATSGRTHVYTTRDPDRGPWKETSFEPVLHDHSLFFDDDGRVYMVYGGGRITLVELKPDLSGIKPGGVNKVLIENVNTLFGDDLGGLNGEGSQLIKIDGRYYLFNIASPGSRWARTVIVHRADAIDGPYEGRIALDDRGIAQGGLIDTPEGKWYAYLFKDNAAVGRIPYLVPVTWKDGWPVLGENGKVPMTLDIPAGGQGVSGASGIVASDEFDRRPGAPDLPLAWQWNHNPEPRDWSLTKRPGYLSLVTSRIVSSLPEAPNTLTQRTFGPDSSATTRIDVSGMKDGDWAGLAAFQKQYGFVGVKMSGGAKSLVMVSADSDHPEEIASIPLSGKTVHLKVECEFEPAPEFARFSYSLDGKSWTPIGRPSALAYTFPHFMGYRYALFYYSTKTAGGRVDFDYYRIGQSGGSR
;
A
#
# COMPACT_ATOMS: atom_id res chain seq x y z
N MET A 1 -7.65 -12.10 24.45
CA MET A 1 -8.97 -11.81 23.86
C MET A 1 -9.67 -13.13 23.72
N TYR A 2 -10.93 -13.25 24.13
CA TYR A 2 -11.72 -14.44 23.89
C TYR A 2 -12.46 -14.27 22.57
N THR A 3 -12.29 -15.22 21.67
CA THR A 3 -12.89 -15.18 20.33
C THR A 3 -13.60 -16.49 20.06
N ALA A 4 -14.70 -16.40 19.32
CA ALA A 4 -15.49 -17.55 18.96
C ALA A 4 -15.91 -17.50 17.49
N ASP A 5 -16.52 -18.58 17.04
CA ASP A 5 -17.26 -18.61 15.77
C ASP A 5 -16.41 -18.13 14.58
N PRO A 6 -15.32 -18.87 14.25
CA PRO A 6 -14.34 -18.41 13.27
C PRO A 6 -14.87 -18.45 11.84
N ALA A 7 -14.68 -17.33 11.13
CA ALA A 7 -15.02 -17.17 9.72
C ALA A 7 -13.78 -16.76 8.90
N PRO A 8 -12.94 -17.72 8.50
CA PRO A 8 -11.78 -17.46 7.66
C PRO A 8 -12.17 -17.13 6.21
N MET A 9 -11.44 -16.19 5.61
CA MET A 9 -11.59 -15.77 4.22
C MET A 9 -10.22 -15.39 3.64
N VAL A 10 -9.93 -15.78 2.40
CA VAL A 10 -8.67 -15.45 1.72
C VAL A 10 -8.93 -14.46 0.60
N HIS A 11 -8.18 -13.38 0.60
CA HIS A 11 -8.19 -12.36 -0.45
C HIS A 11 -6.79 -11.76 -0.60
N ASP A 12 -6.34 -11.56 -1.84
CA ASP A 12 -5.04 -10.94 -2.17
C ASP A 12 -3.84 -11.48 -1.38
N GLY A 13 -3.78 -12.81 -1.23
CA GLY A 13 -2.68 -13.49 -0.56
C GLY A 13 -2.66 -13.35 0.97
N THR A 14 -3.66 -12.71 1.56
CA THR A 14 -3.85 -12.57 3.02
C THR A 14 -5.02 -13.43 3.47
N LEU A 15 -4.89 -14.06 4.63
CA LEU A 15 -6.01 -14.74 5.30
C LEU A 15 -6.58 -13.79 6.36
N TYR A 16 -7.86 -13.47 6.22
CA TYR A 16 -8.68 -12.69 7.13
C TYR A 16 -9.51 -13.62 8.00
N LEU A 17 -9.47 -13.45 9.31
CA LEU A 17 -10.25 -14.21 10.28
C LEU A 17 -11.21 -13.26 10.99
N PHE A 18 -12.46 -13.27 10.55
CA PHE A 18 -13.56 -12.66 11.28
C PHE A 18 -13.97 -13.61 12.41
N SER A 19 -14.32 -13.07 13.55
CA SER A 19 -14.78 -13.85 14.69
C SER A 19 -15.70 -13.02 15.56
N SER A 20 -16.58 -13.70 16.28
CA SER A 20 -17.30 -13.07 17.38
C SER A 20 -16.37 -12.88 18.57
N HIS A 21 -16.66 -11.87 19.39
CA HIS A 21 -15.85 -11.49 20.55
C HIS A 21 -16.60 -11.80 21.85
N ASP A 22 -16.09 -12.76 22.62
CA ASP A 22 -16.56 -13.01 23.99
C ASP A 22 -15.89 -12.00 24.94
N GLU A 23 -16.68 -11.25 25.70
CA GLU A 23 -16.20 -10.23 26.63
C GLU A 23 -15.43 -10.83 27.82
N ASP A 24 -14.36 -10.15 28.25
CA ASP A 24 -13.53 -10.60 29.38
C ASP A 24 -14.35 -10.70 30.69
N VAL A 25 -15.31 -9.79 30.87
CA VAL A 25 -16.19 -9.71 32.02
C VAL A 25 -17.63 -9.65 31.52
N GLY A 26 -18.43 -10.62 31.95
CA GLY A 26 -19.82 -10.75 31.52
C GLY A 26 -20.66 -11.43 32.58
N GLU A 27 -21.96 -11.56 32.31
CA GLU A 27 -22.89 -12.27 33.18
C GLU A 27 -22.49 -13.75 33.33
N PRO A 28 -22.49 -14.32 34.55
CA PRO A 28 -22.18 -15.73 34.77
C PRO A 28 -23.11 -16.65 33.97
N ASN A 29 -22.51 -17.64 33.28
CA ASN A 29 -23.22 -18.61 32.46
C ASN A 29 -24.03 -17.99 31.29
N ASN A 30 -23.53 -16.91 30.70
CA ASN A 30 -24.16 -16.25 29.56
C ASN A 30 -23.12 -15.84 28.51
N PHE A 31 -23.51 -15.85 27.24
CA PHE A 31 -22.69 -15.27 26.17
C PHE A 31 -22.78 -13.74 26.27
N ASN A 32 -21.64 -13.07 26.23
CA ASN A 32 -21.55 -11.62 26.27
C ASN A 32 -20.71 -11.16 25.08
N MET A 33 -21.38 -10.83 23.98
CA MET A 33 -20.76 -10.57 22.68
C MET A 33 -21.38 -9.34 22.04
N LYS A 34 -20.61 -8.26 21.93
CA LYS A 34 -21.11 -6.95 21.47
C LYS A 34 -20.73 -6.63 20.04
N ASP A 35 -19.63 -7.20 19.58
CA ASP A 35 -18.97 -6.87 18.33
C ASP A 35 -18.30 -8.07 17.66
N TRP A 36 -17.89 -7.85 16.42
CA TRP A 36 -17.11 -8.76 15.61
C TRP A 36 -15.72 -8.19 15.39
N VAL A 37 -14.71 -9.02 15.63
CA VAL A 37 -13.30 -8.66 15.53
C VAL A 37 -12.64 -9.31 14.33
N LEU A 38 -11.57 -8.70 13.85
CA LEU A 38 -10.79 -9.17 12.71
C LEU A 38 -9.32 -9.40 13.10
N ALA A 39 -8.75 -10.50 12.62
CA ALA A 39 -7.31 -10.73 12.61
C ALA A 39 -6.84 -11.14 11.20
N THR A 40 -5.57 -10.90 10.88
CA THR A 40 -4.98 -11.29 9.59
C THR A 40 -3.67 -12.04 9.76
N THR A 41 -3.37 -12.96 8.84
CA THR A 41 -2.06 -13.61 8.77
C THR A 41 -1.60 -13.79 7.33
N THR A 42 -0.28 -13.89 7.15
CA THR A 42 0.35 -14.33 5.91
C THR A 42 1.20 -15.60 6.07
N ASP A 43 1.37 -16.10 7.28
CA ASP A 43 2.29 -17.20 7.61
C ASP A 43 1.65 -18.31 8.47
N MET A 44 0.36 -18.15 8.84
CA MET A 44 -0.46 -19.04 9.67
C MET A 44 -0.07 -19.15 11.15
N VAL A 45 1.00 -18.49 11.58
CA VAL A 45 1.50 -18.60 12.96
C VAL A 45 1.59 -17.27 13.68
N ASN A 46 1.71 -16.16 12.96
CA ASN A 46 1.66 -14.80 13.49
C ASN A 46 0.40 -14.10 12.96
N TRP A 47 -0.45 -13.62 13.86
CA TRP A 47 -1.72 -12.99 13.54
C TRP A 47 -1.72 -11.53 13.98
N THR A 48 -1.90 -10.61 13.05
CA THR A 48 -2.09 -9.17 13.32
C THR A 48 -3.55 -8.92 13.68
N GLN A 49 -3.80 -8.40 14.87
CA GLN A 49 -5.15 -8.13 15.37
C GLN A 49 -5.61 -6.72 14.96
N HIS A 50 -6.81 -6.58 14.43
CA HIS A 50 -7.36 -5.28 13.97
C HIS A 50 -8.44 -4.72 14.91
N GLY A 51 -8.79 -5.46 15.97
CA GLY A 51 -9.85 -5.10 16.89
C GLY A 51 -11.25 -5.28 16.28
N ALA A 52 -12.24 -4.61 16.87
CA ALA A 52 -13.63 -4.64 16.39
C ALA A 52 -13.77 -3.87 15.08
N VAL A 53 -14.33 -4.51 14.06
CA VAL A 53 -14.56 -3.92 12.72
C VAL A 53 -16.03 -3.63 12.46
N ALA A 54 -16.92 -4.30 13.19
CA ALA A 54 -18.37 -4.09 13.15
C ALA A 54 -18.98 -4.51 14.49
N SER A 55 -20.17 -4.02 14.78
CA SER A 55 -20.90 -4.28 16.01
C SER A 55 -22.39 -4.41 15.76
N LEU A 56 -23.14 -4.88 16.77
CA LEU A 56 -24.60 -4.88 16.69
C LEU A 56 -25.15 -3.48 16.37
N ARG A 57 -24.51 -2.42 16.87
CA ARG A 57 -24.93 -1.02 16.69
C ARG A 57 -24.90 -0.54 15.24
N ASP A 58 -24.20 -1.24 14.36
CA ASP A 58 -24.19 -0.96 12.92
C ASP A 58 -25.47 -1.40 12.22
N PHE A 59 -26.41 -2.02 12.95
CA PHE A 59 -27.78 -2.32 12.52
C PHE A 59 -28.82 -1.43 13.26
N PRO A 60 -29.05 -0.18 12.82
CA PRO A 60 -29.94 0.75 13.53
C PRO A 60 -31.35 0.22 13.76
N TRP A 61 -31.86 -0.61 12.85
CA TRP A 61 -33.21 -1.18 12.93
C TRP A 61 -33.40 -2.15 14.11
N ALA A 62 -32.30 -2.64 14.69
CA ALA A 62 -32.34 -3.55 15.81
C ALA A 62 -32.33 -2.83 17.17
N ALA A 63 -32.08 -1.51 17.19
CA ALA A 63 -32.17 -0.67 18.38
C ALA A 63 -33.55 -0.80 19.06
N LYS A 64 -33.59 -0.66 20.39
CA LYS A 64 -34.82 -0.83 21.18
C LYS A 64 -35.93 0.13 20.73
N GLU A 65 -35.57 1.37 20.41
CA GLU A 65 -36.51 2.43 20.03
C GLU A 65 -37.22 2.12 18.72
N ILE A 66 -36.60 1.30 17.87
CA ILE A 66 -37.13 0.92 16.55
C ILE A 66 -37.78 -0.46 16.62
N SER A 67 -37.13 -1.43 17.27
CA SER A 67 -37.60 -2.82 17.33
C SER A 67 -38.60 -3.10 18.47
N GLY A 68 -38.58 -2.30 19.54
CA GLY A 68 -39.38 -2.51 20.76
C GLY A 68 -38.82 -3.55 21.73
N TRP A 69 -37.70 -4.20 21.39
CA TRP A 69 -37.09 -5.28 22.18
C TRP A 69 -35.84 -4.80 22.94
N ASP A 70 -35.77 -5.11 24.23
CA ASP A 70 -34.58 -4.88 25.08
C ASP A 70 -33.41 -5.81 24.72
N GLY A 71 -32.18 -5.46 25.15
CA GLY A 71 -31.01 -6.36 25.08
C GLY A 71 -30.18 -6.33 23.79
N PHE A 72 -30.20 -5.22 23.03
CA PHE A 72 -29.49 -5.09 21.75
C PHE A 72 -27.96 -4.97 21.85
N ASP A 73 -27.40 -4.64 23.03
CA ASP A 73 -25.95 -4.58 23.22
C ASP A 73 -25.31 -5.96 23.46
N ASN A 74 -26.01 -7.07 23.16
CA ASN A 74 -25.51 -8.44 23.29
C ASN A 74 -26.06 -9.36 22.18
N GLY A 75 -25.31 -10.39 21.80
CA GLY A 75 -25.70 -11.39 20.82
C GLY A 75 -25.04 -11.24 19.43
N ALA A 76 -23.83 -10.67 19.36
CA ALA A 76 -22.99 -10.64 18.16
C ALA A 76 -22.39 -12.02 17.85
N TRP A 77 -23.26 -13.02 17.66
CA TRP A 77 -22.89 -14.42 17.38
C TRP A 77 -22.31 -14.57 15.96
N ALA A 78 -21.99 -15.81 15.58
CA ALA A 78 -21.18 -16.17 14.41
C ALA A 78 -21.39 -15.29 13.16
N PRO A 79 -20.37 -14.50 12.73
CA PRO A 79 -20.43 -13.76 11.47
C PRO A 79 -19.93 -14.61 10.31
N GLN A 80 -20.19 -14.18 9.08
CA GLN A 80 -19.30 -14.51 7.95
C GLN A 80 -19.17 -13.34 6.99
N ALA A 81 -17.94 -13.08 6.55
CA ALA A 81 -17.62 -12.08 5.54
C ALA A 81 -17.27 -12.71 4.19
N ILE A 82 -17.59 -12.01 3.10
CA ILE A 82 -17.14 -12.36 1.75
C ILE A 82 -16.91 -11.10 0.91
N GLU A 83 -15.94 -11.15 0.00
CA GLU A 83 -15.68 -10.10 -0.98
C GLU A 83 -16.37 -10.44 -2.30
N ARG A 84 -16.98 -9.44 -2.93
CA ARG A 84 -17.49 -9.52 -4.29
C ARG A 84 -17.45 -8.14 -4.94
N ASP A 85 -16.89 -8.08 -6.15
CA ASP A 85 -16.87 -6.90 -7.02
C ASP A 85 -16.32 -5.61 -6.33
N GLY A 86 -15.28 -5.76 -5.50
CA GLY A 86 -14.61 -4.69 -4.79
C GLY A 86 -15.33 -4.23 -3.52
N LYS A 87 -16.33 -4.99 -3.03
CA LYS A 87 -17.07 -4.72 -1.81
C LYS A 87 -17.00 -5.90 -0.85
N TRP A 88 -17.02 -5.60 0.44
CA TRP A 88 -17.02 -6.58 1.52
C TRP A 88 -18.39 -6.63 2.18
N TYR A 89 -18.94 -7.84 2.29
CA TYR A 89 -20.26 -8.11 2.84
C TYR A 89 -20.11 -8.94 4.11
N LEU A 90 -20.47 -8.37 5.26
CA LEU A 90 -20.44 -9.04 6.55
C LEU A 90 -21.87 -9.42 6.94
N TYR A 91 -22.18 -10.71 6.91
CA TYR A 91 -23.45 -11.26 7.38
C TYR A 91 -23.34 -11.57 8.86
N GLY A 92 -24.26 -11.05 9.65
CA GLY A 92 -24.25 -11.20 11.10
C GLY A 92 -25.64 -11.51 11.64
N PRO A 93 -25.78 -12.48 12.56
CA PRO A 93 -27.02 -12.71 13.27
C PRO A 93 -27.28 -11.55 14.24
N VAL A 94 -28.52 -11.12 14.28
CA VAL A 94 -29.01 -10.15 15.26
C VAL A 94 -30.01 -10.90 16.13
N GLN A 95 -29.59 -11.21 17.36
CA GLN A 95 -30.31 -12.10 18.28
C GLN A 95 -31.82 -11.80 18.33
N GLY A 96 -32.61 -12.82 17.99
CA GLY A 96 -34.08 -12.76 18.01
C GLY A 96 -34.74 -11.95 16.88
N ARG A 97 -33.96 -11.33 15.97
CA ARG A 97 -34.48 -10.41 14.95
C ARG A 97 -34.21 -10.86 13.50
N GLY A 98 -33.16 -11.64 13.28
CA GLY A 98 -32.83 -12.19 11.97
C GLY A 98 -31.34 -12.08 11.62
N ILE A 99 -31.01 -12.24 10.33
CA ILE A 99 -29.65 -12.02 9.81
C ILE A 99 -29.62 -10.68 9.08
N GLY A 100 -28.70 -9.81 9.47
CA GLY A 100 -28.37 -8.57 8.77
C GLY A 100 -27.17 -8.75 7.83
N VAL A 101 -26.98 -7.77 6.95
CA VAL A 101 -25.78 -7.65 6.12
C VAL A 101 -25.23 -6.22 6.24
N LEU A 102 -23.93 -6.10 6.51
CA LEU A 102 -23.22 -4.83 6.44
C LEU A 102 -22.30 -4.82 5.22
N VAL A 103 -22.05 -3.64 4.67
CA VAL A 103 -21.21 -3.43 3.48
C VAL A 103 -20.08 -2.45 3.77
N ALA A 104 -18.88 -2.78 3.30
CA ALA A 104 -17.70 -1.93 3.35
C ALA A 104 -16.92 -1.94 2.02
N ASP A 105 -16.05 -0.94 1.83
CA ASP A 105 -15.15 -0.84 0.67
C ASP A 105 -13.87 -1.69 0.83
N ASN A 106 -13.60 -2.17 2.04
CA ASN A 106 -12.42 -2.94 2.39
C ASN A 106 -12.72 -3.77 3.67
N PRO A 107 -11.92 -4.80 4.00
CA PRO A 107 -12.25 -5.75 5.07
C PRO A 107 -12.22 -5.13 6.48
N LEU A 108 -11.50 -4.01 6.66
CA LEU A 108 -11.37 -3.30 7.95
C LEU A 108 -12.54 -2.32 8.20
N GLY A 109 -13.42 -2.13 7.22
CA GLY A 109 -14.53 -1.20 7.33
C GLY A 109 -14.19 0.25 6.94
N PRO A 110 -14.99 1.24 7.36
CA PRO A 110 -16.18 1.07 8.20
C PRO A 110 -17.28 0.29 7.47
N TYR A 111 -18.00 -0.55 8.21
CA TYR A 111 -19.16 -1.30 7.73
C TYR A 111 -20.43 -0.48 7.92
N THR A 112 -21.35 -0.56 6.96
CA THR A 112 -22.63 0.15 7.00
C THR A 112 -23.78 -0.75 6.61
N ASP A 113 -24.93 -0.64 7.27
CA ASP A 113 -26.14 -1.39 6.91
C ASP A 113 -26.86 -0.72 5.73
N PRO A 114 -26.86 -1.34 4.53
CA PRO A 114 -27.53 -0.77 3.36
C PRO A 114 -29.05 -1.00 3.40
N LEU A 115 -29.54 -1.99 4.14
CA LEU A 115 -30.94 -2.42 4.09
C LEU A 115 -31.81 -1.72 5.12
N LYS A 116 -31.23 -1.34 6.27
CA LYS A 116 -31.98 -0.77 7.41
C LYS A 116 -33.12 -1.67 7.89
N LYS A 117 -32.99 -2.97 7.64
CA LYS A 117 -33.91 -4.05 8.02
C LYS A 117 -33.15 -5.39 7.92
N PRO A 118 -33.61 -6.49 8.54
CA PRO A 118 -32.98 -7.78 8.35
C PRO A 118 -33.05 -8.22 6.88
N LEU A 119 -31.98 -8.85 6.39
CA LEU A 119 -31.96 -9.56 5.11
C LEU A 119 -32.82 -10.82 5.21
N ILE A 120 -32.61 -11.62 6.25
CA ILE A 120 -33.44 -12.76 6.61
C ILE A 120 -34.20 -12.41 7.89
N ALA A 121 -35.51 -12.26 7.81
CA ALA A 121 -36.34 -11.95 8.98
C ALA A 121 -36.37 -13.11 9.98
N GLY A 122 -36.34 -12.79 11.28
CA GLY A 122 -36.68 -13.77 12.32
C GLY A 122 -38.14 -14.22 12.21
N HIS A 123 -38.42 -15.50 12.41
CA HIS A 123 -39.80 -16.00 12.41
C HIS A 123 -40.59 -15.48 13.62
N ALA A 124 -41.85 -15.07 13.40
CA ALA A 124 -42.79 -14.72 14.45
C ALA A 124 -43.13 -15.99 15.28
N GLY A 125 -42.41 -16.19 16.38
CA GLY A 125 -42.49 -17.41 17.19
C GLY A 125 -41.26 -17.72 18.04
N GLY A 126 -40.12 -17.03 17.82
CA GLY A 126 -39.06 -16.93 18.82
C GLY A 126 -38.15 -18.16 18.99
N LEU A 127 -37.95 -18.98 17.96
CA LEU A 127 -36.90 -20.01 17.99
C LEU A 127 -35.78 -19.62 17.03
N TYR A 128 -34.54 -19.78 17.48
CA TYR A 128 -33.26 -19.29 16.96
C TYR A 128 -32.85 -19.87 15.59
N ASP A 129 -33.79 -20.07 14.66
CA ASP A 129 -33.56 -20.64 13.33
C ASP A 129 -32.80 -19.69 12.39
N SER A 130 -32.56 -18.42 12.75
CA SER A 130 -31.88 -17.39 11.93
C SER A 130 -30.53 -16.97 12.53
N ILE A 131 -29.65 -17.93 12.79
CA ILE A 131 -28.29 -17.73 13.33
C ILE A 131 -27.25 -18.46 12.48
N ASP A 132 -25.99 -18.10 12.68
CA ASP A 132 -24.81 -18.71 12.06
C ASP A 132 -24.87 -18.71 10.51
N PRO A 133 -24.93 -17.52 9.89
CA PRO A 133 -24.87 -17.39 8.45
C PRO A 133 -23.56 -17.95 7.91
N THR A 134 -23.65 -18.76 6.85
CA THR A 134 -22.53 -19.02 5.96
C THR A 134 -22.80 -18.56 4.53
N VAL A 135 -21.83 -17.86 3.95
CA VAL A 135 -21.90 -17.35 2.58
C VAL A 135 -20.86 -18.01 1.69
N TYR A 136 -21.28 -18.45 0.51
CA TYR A 136 -20.44 -19.15 -0.45
C TYR A 136 -20.78 -18.71 -1.88
N ILE A 137 -19.76 -18.44 -2.69
CA ILE A 137 -19.90 -18.16 -4.12
C ILE A 137 -19.35 -19.36 -4.90
N ASP A 138 -20.19 -19.98 -5.72
CA ASP A 138 -19.79 -21.12 -6.53
C ASP A 138 -18.97 -20.71 -7.76
N ASP A 139 -18.39 -21.69 -8.46
CA ASP A 139 -17.58 -21.47 -9.67
C ASP A 139 -18.36 -20.79 -10.82
N ASN A 140 -19.70 -20.79 -10.79
CA ASN A 140 -20.54 -20.12 -11.76
C ASN A 140 -20.90 -18.68 -11.34
N GLY A 141 -20.42 -18.23 -10.17
CA GLY A 141 -20.70 -16.92 -9.60
C GLY A 141 -22.04 -16.82 -8.87
N GLN A 142 -22.76 -17.93 -8.66
CA GLN A 142 -23.97 -17.95 -7.84
C GLN A 142 -23.59 -17.92 -6.37
N ALA A 143 -24.14 -16.95 -5.64
CA ALA A 143 -23.95 -16.82 -4.20
C ALA A 143 -25.06 -17.53 -3.43
N TYR A 144 -24.70 -18.18 -2.33
CA TYR A 144 -25.60 -18.88 -1.43
C TYR A 144 -25.39 -18.33 -0.02
N LEU A 145 -26.49 -18.16 0.72
CA LEU A 145 -26.45 -17.89 2.15
C LEU A 145 -27.19 -19.02 2.85
N TYR A 146 -26.50 -19.73 3.74
CA TYR A 146 -27.01 -20.82 4.57
C TYR A 146 -27.04 -20.40 6.03
N TRP A 147 -27.91 -20.99 6.84
CA TRP A 147 -27.98 -20.68 8.28
C TRP A 147 -28.83 -21.70 9.06
N GLY A 148 -28.79 -21.64 10.40
CA GLY A 148 -29.90 -22.03 11.26
C GLY A 148 -29.64 -23.08 12.34
N ASN A 149 -30.51 -23.04 13.37
CA ASN A 149 -30.57 -23.93 14.52
C ASN A 149 -32.04 -24.12 14.98
N PRO A 150 -32.59 -25.34 15.09
CA PRO A 150 -31.96 -26.64 14.81
C PRO A 150 -32.11 -27.07 13.34
N ASN A 151 -32.74 -26.26 12.48
CA ASN A 151 -32.97 -26.59 11.07
C ASN A 151 -31.91 -25.94 10.19
N LEU A 152 -31.59 -26.60 9.06
CA LEU A 152 -30.72 -26.06 8.03
C LEU A 152 -31.53 -25.38 6.92
N TRP A 153 -31.23 -24.11 6.68
CA TRP A 153 -31.89 -23.27 5.69
C TRP A 153 -30.89 -22.67 4.70
N SER A 154 -31.38 -22.25 3.53
CA SER A 154 -30.59 -21.46 2.58
C SER A 154 -31.42 -20.56 1.69
N VAL A 155 -30.79 -19.54 1.11
CA VAL A 155 -31.29 -18.75 -0.04
C VAL A 155 -30.22 -18.68 -1.13
N LYS A 156 -30.67 -18.39 -2.36
CA LYS A 156 -29.80 -17.94 -3.45
C LYS A 156 -29.71 -16.43 -3.42
N LEU A 157 -28.54 -15.90 -3.05
CA LEU A 157 -28.31 -14.46 -3.08
C LEU A 157 -28.30 -13.95 -4.53
N ASN A 158 -28.84 -12.75 -4.72
CA ASN A 158 -28.66 -12.00 -5.96
C ASN A 158 -27.24 -11.45 -6.04
N LYS A 159 -26.83 -11.00 -7.23
CA LYS A 159 -25.47 -10.46 -7.45
C LYS A 159 -25.14 -9.25 -6.57
N ASP A 160 -26.14 -8.51 -6.11
CA ASP A 160 -25.97 -7.36 -5.20
C ASP A 160 -25.55 -7.77 -3.78
N MET A 161 -25.63 -9.08 -3.45
CA MET A 161 -25.33 -9.68 -2.15
C MET A 161 -26.18 -9.16 -0.97
N ILE A 162 -27.17 -8.31 -1.25
CA ILE A 162 -28.06 -7.69 -0.25
C ILE A 162 -29.55 -8.00 -0.51
N SER A 163 -29.82 -8.86 -1.50
CA SER A 163 -31.13 -9.45 -1.74
C SER A 163 -30.99 -10.90 -2.19
N TYR A 164 -32.09 -11.64 -2.25
CA TYR A 164 -32.12 -13.04 -2.70
C TYR A 164 -33.27 -13.32 -3.65
N ASP A 165 -33.15 -14.39 -4.42
CA ASP A 165 -34.15 -14.86 -5.37
C ASP A 165 -35.37 -15.41 -4.63
N THR A 166 -36.51 -14.74 -4.74
CA THR A 166 -37.76 -15.13 -4.10
C THR A 166 -38.59 -16.13 -4.91
N SER A 167 -38.13 -16.53 -6.10
CA SER A 167 -38.85 -17.44 -7.01
C SER A 167 -38.64 -18.93 -6.72
N VAL A 168 -37.66 -19.27 -5.86
CA VAL A 168 -37.33 -20.64 -5.45
C VAL A 168 -37.69 -20.89 -3.98
N GLY A 169 -37.98 -22.14 -3.61
CA GLY A 169 -38.36 -22.45 -2.23
C GLY A 169 -39.69 -21.79 -1.79
N GLU A 170 -39.86 -21.58 -0.49
CA GLU A 170 -41.00 -20.85 0.07
C GLU A 170 -40.63 -19.37 0.19
N ASN A 171 -41.05 -18.57 -0.80
CA ASN A 171 -40.68 -17.14 -0.93
C ASN A 171 -39.16 -16.87 -0.91
N GLY A 172 -38.36 -17.74 -1.55
CA GLY A 172 -36.91 -17.65 -1.60
C GLY A 172 -36.16 -18.51 -0.58
N ILE A 173 -36.86 -18.98 0.46
CA ILE A 173 -36.25 -19.75 1.55
C ILE A 173 -36.36 -21.25 1.27
N ILE A 174 -35.22 -21.94 1.29
CA ILE A 174 -35.11 -23.38 1.05
C ILE A 174 -34.83 -24.06 2.39
N ARG A 175 -35.69 -25.01 2.77
CA ARG A 175 -35.46 -25.91 3.90
C ARG A 175 -34.75 -27.17 3.45
N HIS A 176 -33.62 -27.49 4.07
CA HIS A 176 -32.90 -28.72 3.76
C HIS A 176 -33.48 -29.93 4.52
N PRO A 177 -33.46 -31.15 3.93
CA PRO A 177 -33.94 -32.35 4.60
C PRO A 177 -33.14 -32.72 5.85
N MET A 178 -33.77 -32.63 7.03
CA MET A 178 -33.21 -33.05 8.32
C MET A 178 -33.31 -34.58 8.50
N THR A 179 -32.50 -35.34 7.78
CA THR A 179 -32.51 -36.82 7.82
C THR A 179 -31.19 -37.40 8.33
N VAL A 180 -31.24 -38.58 8.95
CA VAL A 180 -30.03 -39.32 9.40
C VAL A 180 -29.07 -39.56 8.24
N LYS A 181 -29.56 -39.85 7.03
CA LYS A 181 -28.73 -40.02 5.83
C LYS A 181 -27.94 -38.75 5.50
N ALA A 182 -28.56 -37.58 5.67
CA ALA A 182 -27.96 -36.30 5.31
C ALA A 182 -27.03 -35.75 6.39
N LEU A 183 -27.37 -35.93 7.67
CA LEU A 183 -26.76 -35.19 8.78
C LEU A 183 -26.34 -36.08 9.96
N GLY A 184 -26.39 -37.40 9.81
CA GLY A 184 -25.97 -38.35 10.84
C GLY A 184 -27.03 -38.59 11.92
N GLU A 185 -26.87 -39.70 12.64
CA GLU A 185 -27.73 -40.05 13.78
C GLU A 185 -27.30 -39.26 15.02
N ARG A 186 -28.28 -38.80 15.79
CA ARG A 186 -28.03 -38.20 17.10
C ARG A 186 -27.85 -39.28 18.16
N ASN A 187 -26.71 -39.30 18.84
CA ASN A 187 -26.41 -40.33 19.84
C ASN A 187 -25.68 -39.75 21.08
N PRO A 188 -26.25 -39.86 22.30
CA PRO A 188 -27.60 -40.35 22.60
C PRO A 188 -28.71 -39.46 21.98
N PRO A 189 -29.90 -40.03 21.69
CA PRO A 189 -31.04 -39.22 21.24
C PRO A 189 -31.50 -38.27 22.36
N ASP A 190 -32.12 -37.15 21.98
CA ASP A 190 -32.70 -36.23 22.96
C ASP A 190 -33.78 -36.93 23.80
N THR A 191 -33.78 -36.70 25.12
CA THR A 191 -34.85 -37.14 26.03
C THR A 191 -35.71 -35.95 26.46
N GLN A 192 -37.02 -36.15 26.67
CA GLN A 192 -37.88 -35.09 27.21
C GLN A 192 -37.32 -34.59 28.55
N GLY A 193 -36.99 -33.28 28.61
CA GLY A 193 -36.59 -32.60 29.85
C GLY A 193 -35.09 -32.32 30.04
N THR A 194 -34.20 -32.65 29.08
CA THR A 194 -32.74 -32.46 29.23
C THR A 194 -32.16 -31.18 28.60
N THR A 195 -32.96 -30.30 27.98
CA THR A 195 -32.45 -29.07 27.34
C THR A 195 -33.38 -27.86 27.57
N LEU A 196 -32.97 -26.94 28.45
CA LEU A 196 -33.56 -25.61 28.54
C LEU A 196 -32.94 -24.71 27.46
N PRO A 197 -33.73 -23.95 26.65
CA PRO A 197 -35.14 -24.11 26.30
C PRO A 197 -35.28 -24.40 24.78
N LYS A 198 -35.44 -25.65 24.35
CA LYS A 198 -35.80 -25.96 22.94
C LYS A 198 -36.94 -27.00 22.89
N PRO A 199 -38.07 -26.73 22.21
CA PRO A 199 -39.31 -27.54 22.32
C PRO A 199 -39.42 -28.75 21.37
N ALA A 200 -38.40 -29.11 20.59
CA ALA A 200 -38.46 -30.27 19.68
C ALA A 200 -37.28 -31.24 19.88
N LEU A 201 -37.58 -32.53 20.03
CA LEU A 201 -36.59 -33.60 20.05
C LEU A 201 -35.81 -33.59 18.71
N ARG A 202 -34.48 -33.46 18.73
CA ARG A 202 -33.68 -33.51 17.51
C ARG A 202 -33.49 -34.95 17.04
N GLY A 203 -33.74 -35.19 15.75
CA GLY A 203 -33.60 -36.51 15.12
C GLY A 203 -32.27 -36.76 14.40
N THR A 204 -31.40 -35.75 14.30
CA THR A 204 -30.12 -35.82 13.56
C THR A 204 -28.97 -35.23 14.36
N SER A 205 -27.74 -35.49 13.94
CA SER A 205 -26.55 -34.93 14.58
C SER A 205 -26.47 -33.39 14.49
N TYR A 206 -26.99 -32.77 13.43
CA TYR A 206 -26.91 -31.31 13.22
C TYR A 206 -27.48 -30.49 14.40
N GLU A 207 -26.67 -29.54 14.89
CA GLU A 207 -27.05 -28.52 15.86
C GLU A 207 -27.17 -27.15 15.17
N GLU A 208 -26.08 -26.65 14.58
CA GLU A 208 -25.95 -25.29 14.03
C GLU A 208 -24.63 -25.09 13.23
N GLY A 209 -24.28 -23.84 12.94
CA GLY A 209 -23.01 -23.46 12.31
C GLY A 209 -22.72 -24.14 10.97
N PRO A 210 -23.62 -24.09 9.96
CA PRO A 210 -23.31 -24.65 8.65
C PRO A 210 -22.12 -23.92 8.04
N TRP A 211 -21.24 -24.65 7.36
CA TRP A 211 -20.11 -24.08 6.63
C TRP A 211 -19.95 -24.78 5.29
N LEU A 212 -20.11 -24.03 4.20
CA LEU A 212 -19.95 -24.54 2.85
C LEU A 212 -18.49 -24.47 2.39
N TYR A 213 -18.02 -25.55 1.80
CA TYR A 213 -16.69 -25.65 1.22
C TYR A 213 -16.71 -26.52 -0.02
N LYS A 214 -15.98 -26.14 -1.08
CA LYS A 214 -15.88 -26.95 -2.29
C LYS A 214 -14.46 -27.43 -2.48
N ARG A 215 -14.33 -28.72 -2.82
CA ARG A 215 -13.06 -29.29 -3.24
C ARG A 215 -13.26 -30.31 -4.35
N LYS A 216 -12.60 -30.05 -5.48
CA LYS A 216 -12.76 -30.83 -6.71
C LYS A 216 -14.24 -30.89 -7.10
N ASN A 217 -14.79 -32.09 -7.27
CA ASN A 217 -16.15 -32.33 -7.72
C ASN A 217 -17.15 -32.53 -6.56
N LEU A 218 -16.74 -32.29 -5.30
CA LEU A 218 -17.59 -32.45 -4.13
C LEU A 218 -17.77 -31.10 -3.42
N ASN A 219 -19.01 -30.87 -2.99
CA ASN A 219 -19.35 -29.82 -2.04
C ASN A 219 -19.44 -30.45 -0.66
N TYR A 220 -18.94 -29.75 0.34
CA TYR A 220 -18.89 -30.14 1.73
C TYR A 220 -19.75 -29.16 2.52
N LEU A 221 -20.56 -29.71 3.42
CA LEU A 221 -21.24 -28.99 4.46
C LEU A 221 -20.63 -29.45 5.78
N PHE A 222 -19.78 -28.62 6.37
CA PHE A 222 -19.33 -28.81 7.75
C PHE A 222 -20.36 -28.19 8.70
N PHE A 223 -20.52 -28.73 9.91
CA PHE A 223 -21.48 -28.21 10.89
C PHE A 223 -21.13 -28.63 12.31
N ALA A 224 -21.66 -27.89 13.29
CA ALA A 224 -21.65 -28.28 14.70
C ALA A 224 -22.69 -29.37 14.92
N GLY A 225 -22.27 -30.47 15.56
CA GLY A 225 -23.08 -31.66 15.79
C GLY A 225 -23.23 -31.97 17.28
N GLY A 226 -24.41 -32.42 17.68
CA GLY A 226 -24.75 -32.75 19.06
C GLY A 226 -24.96 -34.26 19.31
N PRO A 227 -25.31 -34.65 20.54
CA PRO A 227 -25.70 -33.78 21.66
C PRO A 227 -24.54 -33.00 22.27
N LEU A 228 -24.87 -31.99 23.11
CA LEU A 228 -23.85 -31.21 23.83
C LEU A 228 -23.01 -32.10 24.76
N PRO A 229 -21.68 -31.89 24.87
CA PRO A 229 -20.90 -30.86 24.17
C PRO A 229 -20.76 -31.15 22.67
N GLU A 230 -20.79 -30.09 21.85
CA GLU A 230 -20.76 -30.19 20.39
C GLU A 230 -19.46 -30.77 19.84
N HIS A 231 -19.58 -31.64 18.85
CA HIS A 231 -18.51 -32.10 17.96
C HIS A 231 -18.62 -31.38 16.60
N LEU A 232 -17.60 -31.44 15.75
CA LEU A 232 -17.73 -31.01 14.36
C LEU A 232 -17.93 -32.22 13.45
N ALA A 233 -18.86 -32.12 12.51
CA ALA A 233 -19.14 -33.14 11.51
C ALA A 233 -19.17 -32.55 10.10
N TYR A 234 -19.22 -33.42 9.10
CA TYR A 234 -19.36 -33.00 7.71
C TYR A 234 -20.29 -33.93 6.93
N SER A 235 -20.86 -33.37 5.87
CA SER A 235 -21.61 -34.06 4.83
C SER A 235 -21.10 -33.65 3.46
N THR A 236 -21.27 -34.52 2.46
CA THR A 236 -20.90 -34.22 1.07
C THR A 236 -22.10 -34.23 0.15
N GLY A 237 -22.07 -33.42 -0.91
CA GLY A 237 -23.11 -33.32 -1.93
C GLY A 237 -22.55 -33.00 -3.31
N PRO A 238 -23.30 -33.31 -4.38
CA PRO A 238 -22.87 -33.03 -5.75
C PRO A 238 -22.95 -31.54 -6.12
N THR A 239 -23.81 -30.77 -5.45
CA THR A 239 -23.97 -29.32 -5.64
C THR A 239 -23.96 -28.60 -4.29
N PRO A 240 -23.83 -27.26 -4.27
CA PRO A 240 -24.00 -26.46 -3.05
C PRO A 240 -25.40 -26.57 -2.43
N GLU A 241 -26.38 -27.20 -3.08
CA GLU A 241 -27.75 -27.45 -2.58
C GLU A 241 -27.95 -28.89 -2.07
N GLY A 242 -26.94 -29.76 -2.18
CA GLY A 242 -27.05 -31.17 -1.90
C GLY A 242 -27.55 -32.01 -3.10
N PRO A 243 -28.26 -33.14 -2.88
CA PRO A 243 -28.61 -33.70 -1.58
C PRO A 243 -27.36 -34.08 -0.78
N TRP A 244 -27.39 -33.79 0.52
CA TRP A 244 -26.29 -34.10 1.44
C TRP A 244 -26.26 -35.57 1.84
N THR A 245 -25.06 -36.11 2.02
CA THR A 245 -24.78 -37.44 2.56
C THR A 245 -23.77 -37.31 3.69
N TYR A 246 -24.12 -37.80 4.88
CA TYR A 246 -23.29 -37.71 6.08
C TYR A 246 -21.94 -38.42 5.90
N GLY A 247 -20.86 -37.70 6.17
CA GLY A 247 -19.48 -38.17 6.02
C GLY A 247 -18.79 -38.56 7.32
N GLY A 248 -19.36 -38.19 8.48
CA GLY A 248 -18.83 -38.53 9.80
C GLY A 248 -18.39 -37.34 10.64
N VAL A 249 -17.86 -37.65 11.82
CA VAL A 249 -17.27 -36.68 12.75
C VAL A 249 -15.87 -36.29 12.28
N VAL A 250 -15.62 -34.99 12.10
CA VAL A 250 -14.30 -34.44 11.76
C VAL A 250 -13.52 -34.00 12.99
N MET A 251 -14.19 -33.65 14.09
CA MET A 251 -13.53 -33.28 15.35
C MET A 251 -14.41 -33.66 16.53
N VAL A 252 -13.83 -34.28 17.56
CA VAL A 252 -14.54 -34.61 18.82
C VAL A 252 -14.83 -33.34 19.64
N PRO A 253 -15.75 -33.41 20.63
CA PRO A 253 -16.02 -32.26 21.48
C PRO A 253 -14.79 -31.71 22.19
N GLN A 254 -14.75 -30.39 22.33
CA GLN A 254 -13.68 -29.68 23.04
C GLN A 254 -14.12 -29.35 24.47
N ASN A 255 -13.31 -28.57 25.18
CA ASN A 255 -13.60 -28.13 26.55
C ASN A 255 -14.62 -26.96 26.64
N ALA A 256 -15.05 -26.40 25.50
CA ALA A 256 -16.27 -25.59 25.39
C ALA A 256 -17.46 -26.51 25.05
N PHE A 257 -18.67 -26.18 25.53
CA PHE A 257 -19.85 -27.00 25.23
C PHE A 257 -20.40 -26.76 23.82
N THR A 258 -20.04 -25.65 23.17
CA THR A 258 -20.31 -25.35 21.76
C THR A 258 -19.05 -25.48 20.90
N ASN A 259 -19.24 -25.59 19.58
CA ASN A 259 -18.17 -25.51 18.58
C ASN A 259 -18.69 -24.94 17.25
N HIS A 260 -17.83 -24.38 16.41
CA HIS A 260 -18.24 -23.81 15.11
C HIS A 260 -17.14 -24.01 14.05
N PRO A 261 -17.44 -24.62 12.89
CA PRO A 261 -16.43 -24.88 11.87
C PRO A 261 -16.14 -23.66 11.00
N GLY A 262 -14.88 -23.51 10.59
CA GLY A 262 -14.46 -22.65 9.49
C GLY A 262 -13.40 -23.36 8.64
N VAL A 263 -13.68 -23.67 7.38
CA VAL A 263 -12.76 -24.41 6.50
C VAL A 263 -12.32 -23.55 5.32
N ILE A 264 -11.01 -23.40 5.14
CA ILE A 264 -10.43 -22.56 4.07
C ILE A 264 -9.16 -23.17 3.47
N ASP A 265 -8.97 -22.98 2.17
CA ASP A 265 -7.70 -23.24 1.50
C ASP A 265 -6.81 -22.00 1.57
N TYR A 266 -5.56 -22.17 2.00
CA TYR A 266 -4.58 -21.09 2.03
C TYR A 266 -3.17 -21.60 1.71
N LYS A 267 -2.55 -21.00 0.69
CA LYS A 267 -1.17 -21.29 0.23
C LYS A 267 -0.87 -22.80 0.10
N GLY A 268 -1.78 -23.53 -0.53
CA GLY A 268 -1.60 -24.95 -0.88
C GLY A 268 -1.94 -25.95 0.22
N LYS A 269 -2.44 -25.49 1.38
CA LYS A 269 -2.95 -26.31 2.48
C LYS A 269 -4.41 -25.96 2.76
N THR A 270 -5.13 -26.87 3.42
CA THR A 270 -6.49 -26.63 3.91
C THR A 270 -6.45 -26.59 5.44
N TYR A 271 -7.21 -25.70 6.04
CA TYR A 271 -7.25 -25.51 7.49
C TYR A 271 -8.68 -25.63 8.01
N LEU A 272 -8.81 -26.24 9.19
CA LEU A 272 -10.03 -26.25 9.99
C LEU A 272 -9.84 -25.32 11.18
N PHE A 273 -10.60 -24.24 11.18
CA PHE A 273 -10.81 -23.35 12.31
C PHE A 273 -11.99 -23.86 13.14
N TYR A 274 -11.87 -23.72 14.45
CA TYR A 274 -12.83 -24.14 15.46
C TYR A 274 -12.62 -23.29 16.72
N HIS A 275 -13.33 -23.58 17.81
CA HIS A 275 -13.03 -22.93 19.09
C HIS A 275 -12.99 -23.90 20.28
N ASN A 276 -12.31 -23.47 21.34
CA ASN A 276 -12.18 -24.16 22.61
C ASN A 276 -12.23 -23.13 23.76
N ALA A 277 -11.90 -23.51 24.99
CA ALA A 277 -11.87 -22.68 26.19
C ALA A 277 -10.52 -22.76 26.93
N GLU A 278 -9.41 -22.97 26.19
CA GLU A 278 -8.08 -23.21 26.78
C GLU A 278 -7.37 -21.95 27.30
N LEU A 279 -7.81 -20.74 26.92
CA LEU A 279 -7.21 -19.50 27.45
C LEU A 279 -7.46 -19.36 28.97
N PRO A 280 -6.56 -18.72 29.73
CA PRO A 280 -6.75 -18.51 31.17
C PRO A 280 -8.10 -17.85 31.46
N GLY A 281 -8.90 -18.41 32.38
CA GLY A 281 -10.25 -17.91 32.69
C GLY A 281 -11.33 -18.27 31.66
N GLY A 282 -10.98 -19.06 30.64
CA GLY A 282 -11.90 -19.59 29.65
C GLY A 282 -12.88 -20.61 30.24
N ASP A 283 -14.08 -20.61 29.68
CA ASP A 283 -15.16 -21.55 29.97
C ASP A 283 -16.07 -21.67 28.73
N GLY A 284 -17.24 -22.29 28.87
CA GLY A 284 -18.20 -22.45 27.77
C GLY A 284 -18.71 -21.15 27.13
N PHE A 285 -18.51 -20.00 27.77
CA PHE A 285 -18.95 -18.67 27.34
C PHE A 285 -17.79 -17.69 27.14
N LYS A 286 -16.55 -18.15 27.35
CA LYS A 286 -15.30 -17.42 27.12
C LYS A 286 -14.38 -18.27 26.28
N ARG A 287 -14.64 -18.27 24.97
CA ARG A 287 -14.05 -19.22 24.03
C ARG A 287 -12.81 -18.64 23.35
N SER A 288 -12.13 -19.47 22.60
CA SER A 288 -10.87 -19.14 21.93
C SER A 288 -10.81 -19.86 20.60
N VAL A 289 -10.74 -19.09 19.52
CA VAL A 289 -10.53 -19.67 18.18
C VAL A 289 -9.19 -20.41 18.13
N ALA A 290 -9.24 -21.60 17.55
CA ALA A 290 -8.10 -22.47 17.28
C ALA A 290 -8.11 -22.92 15.81
N VAL A 291 -6.97 -23.41 15.33
CA VAL A 291 -6.81 -23.85 13.94
C VAL A 291 -5.85 -25.02 13.84
N ASP A 292 -6.20 -25.98 12.99
CA ASP A 292 -5.36 -27.12 12.62
C ASP A 292 -5.45 -27.41 11.12
N GLU A 293 -4.43 -28.10 10.57
CA GLU A 293 -4.44 -28.51 9.17
C GLU A 293 -5.49 -29.61 8.94
N LEU A 294 -6.35 -29.40 7.93
CA LEU A 294 -7.33 -30.35 7.46
C LEU A 294 -6.78 -31.10 6.25
N THR A 295 -6.87 -32.42 6.27
CA THR A 295 -6.50 -33.26 5.11
C THR A 295 -7.72 -33.97 4.55
N PHE A 296 -7.60 -34.52 3.35
CA PHE A 296 -8.66 -35.29 2.71
C PHE A 296 -8.07 -36.57 2.15
N ASN A 297 -8.77 -37.68 2.34
CA ASN A 297 -8.48 -38.93 1.65
C ASN A 297 -8.70 -38.79 0.14
N PRO A 298 -8.12 -39.69 -0.68
CA PRO A 298 -8.28 -39.64 -2.14
C PRO A 298 -9.74 -39.68 -2.63
N ASP A 299 -10.62 -40.35 -1.89
CA ASP A 299 -12.06 -40.47 -2.18
C ASP A 299 -12.89 -39.25 -1.75
N GLY A 300 -12.26 -38.27 -1.11
CA GLY A 300 -12.91 -37.07 -0.56
C GLY A 300 -13.39 -37.21 0.89
N SER A 301 -13.28 -38.38 1.52
CA SER A 301 -13.57 -38.49 2.95
C SER A 301 -12.58 -37.69 3.78
N VAL A 302 -13.06 -37.13 4.89
CA VAL A 302 -12.27 -36.30 5.80
C VAL A 302 -11.87 -37.15 7.02
N PRO A 303 -10.57 -37.39 7.25
CA PRO A 303 -10.12 -38.00 8.49
C PRO A 303 -10.37 -37.07 9.69
N MET A 304 -10.51 -37.66 10.87
CA MET A 304 -10.69 -36.89 12.10
C MET A 304 -9.45 -36.04 12.41
N VAL A 305 -9.65 -34.75 12.60
CA VAL A 305 -8.64 -33.78 13.01
C VAL A 305 -8.38 -33.95 14.50
N GLN A 306 -7.10 -33.97 14.86
CA GLN A 306 -6.64 -33.98 16.24
C GLN A 306 -6.19 -32.57 16.62
N PRO A 307 -6.87 -31.88 17.54
CA PRO A 307 -6.46 -30.58 18.04
C PRO A 307 -5.01 -30.54 18.48
N THR A 308 -4.25 -29.56 18.03
CA THR A 308 -2.87 -29.36 18.49
C THR A 308 -2.74 -28.12 19.35
N LYS A 309 -1.76 -28.15 20.27
CA LYS A 309 -1.47 -26.99 21.13
C LYS A 309 -0.74 -25.87 20.38
N GLU A 310 0.10 -26.22 19.40
CA GLU A 310 0.92 -25.25 18.66
C GLU A 310 0.28 -24.77 17.36
N GLY A 311 -0.88 -25.33 16.97
CA GLY A 311 -1.52 -25.06 15.69
C GLY A 311 -0.69 -25.57 14.49
N PRO A 312 -0.99 -25.07 13.28
CA PRO A 312 -0.28 -25.48 12.07
C PRO A 312 1.19 -25.08 12.09
N ALA A 313 1.98 -25.77 11.26
CA ALA A 313 3.36 -25.35 10.98
C ALA A 313 3.38 -24.00 10.23
N PRO A 314 4.41 -23.17 10.44
CA PRO A 314 4.58 -21.95 9.67
C PRO A 314 4.71 -22.26 8.18
N ILE A 315 4.05 -21.48 7.35
CA ILE A 315 4.11 -21.61 5.88
C ILE A 315 4.91 -20.50 5.20
N ALA A 316 5.35 -19.50 5.98
CA ALA A 316 6.28 -18.45 5.58
C ALA A 316 7.07 -17.98 6.81
N THR A 317 8.15 -17.24 6.58
CA THR A 317 8.93 -16.57 7.64
C THR A 317 8.45 -15.14 7.83
N LEU A 318 8.50 -14.65 9.07
CA LEU A 318 8.28 -13.24 9.38
C LEU A 318 9.59 -12.48 9.24
N ASP A 319 9.57 -11.37 8.49
CA ASP A 319 10.75 -10.54 8.26
C ASP A 319 10.87 -9.45 9.35
N PRO A 320 11.81 -9.55 10.30
CA PRO A 320 11.90 -8.64 11.45
C PRO A 320 12.39 -7.25 11.05
N TYR A 321 12.85 -7.07 9.82
CA TYR A 321 13.46 -5.83 9.36
C TYR A 321 12.49 -5.00 8.51
N LEU A 322 11.23 -5.39 8.39
CA LEU A 322 10.13 -4.50 8.00
C LEU A 322 9.47 -3.91 9.25
N ARG A 323 8.63 -2.89 9.09
CA ARG A 323 7.72 -2.48 10.17
C ARG A 323 6.77 -3.65 10.46
N VAL A 324 6.69 -4.04 11.71
CA VAL A 324 5.77 -5.06 12.21
C VAL A 324 4.93 -4.43 13.32
N GLU A 325 3.61 -4.46 13.17
CA GLU A 325 2.71 -3.99 14.22
C GLU A 325 2.86 -4.87 15.48
N ALA A 326 2.85 -4.26 16.67
CA ALA A 326 3.12 -4.92 17.94
C ALA A 326 2.05 -5.98 18.28
N GLU A 327 0.84 -5.78 17.78
CA GLU A 327 -0.30 -6.70 17.83
C GLU A 327 -0.25 -7.81 16.77
N THR A 328 0.88 -7.98 16.07
CA THR A 328 1.22 -9.19 15.32
C THR A 328 1.76 -10.26 16.26
N ILE A 329 0.93 -11.22 16.63
CA ILE A 329 1.14 -12.11 17.77
C ILE A 329 0.96 -13.57 17.37
N ALA A 330 1.91 -14.42 17.78
CA ALA A 330 1.71 -15.88 17.81
C ALA A 330 1.17 -16.34 19.17
N TRP A 331 1.67 -15.73 20.26
CA TRP A 331 1.17 -15.94 21.61
C TRP A 331 1.45 -14.71 22.47
N SER A 332 0.59 -14.39 23.43
CA SER A 332 0.84 -13.33 24.40
C SER A 332 0.27 -13.66 25.78
N SER A 333 0.79 -12.99 26.81
CA SER A 333 0.31 -13.11 28.18
C SER A 333 0.28 -11.74 28.85
N GLY A 334 -0.83 -11.42 29.51
CA GLY A 334 -1.02 -10.22 30.32
C GLY A 334 -1.37 -8.93 29.57
N VAL A 335 -1.18 -8.90 28.25
CA VAL A 335 -1.44 -7.71 27.42
C VAL A 335 -2.84 -7.68 26.78
N LYS A 336 -3.28 -6.48 26.43
CA LYS A 336 -4.50 -6.20 25.64
C LYS A 336 -4.16 -5.35 24.41
N ILE A 337 -5.13 -5.17 23.52
CA ILE A 337 -5.02 -4.21 22.40
C ILE A 337 -6.09 -3.12 22.54
N GLU A 338 -5.86 -1.99 21.91
CA GLU A 338 -6.83 -0.90 21.76
C GLU A 338 -6.57 -0.11 20.47
N PRO A 339 -7.55 0.67 19.98
CA PRO A 339 -7.32 1.59 18.87
C PRO A 339 -6.20 2.59 19.17
N SER A 340 -5.24 2.68 18.26
CA SER A 340 -4.09 3.58 18.40
C SER A 340 -4.40 4.97 17.87
N SER A 341 -3.95 6.01 18.59
CA SER A 341 -3.97 7.38 18.07
C SER A 341 -3.02 7.59 16.89
N ALA A 342 -2.10 6.65 16.63
CA ALA A 342 -1.24 6.63 15.44
C ALA A 342 -1.94 5.97 14.22
N GLY A 343 -3.19 5.51 14.38
CA GLY A 343 -3.89 4.67 13.41
C GLY A 343 -3.63 3.18 13.66
N GLY A 344 -4.59 2.32 13.32
CA GLY A 344 -4.52 0.88 13.61
C GLY A 344 -4.79 0.55 15.08
N GLN A 345 -4.14 -0.50 15.60
CA GLN A 345 -4.21 -0.92 17.01
C GLN A 345 -2.84 -0.72 17.67
N ASN A 346 -2.82 -0.72 19.00
CA ASN A 346 -1.59 -0.83 19.79
C ASN A 346 -1.79 -1.81 20.93
N VAL A 347 -0.68 -2.33 21.47
CA VAL A 347 -0.66 -3.12 22.69
C VAL A 347 -0.70 -2.20 23.92
N ARG A 348 -1.52 -2.56 24.91
CA ARG A 348 -1.76 -1.87 26.19
C ARG A 348 -1.81 -2.87 27.35
N ASP A 349 -2.04 -2.35 28.57
CA ASP A 349 -2.07 -3.08 29.84
C ASP A 349 -0.79 -3.89 30.07
N ILE A 350 0.35 -3.31 29.69
CA ILE A 350 1.67 -3.95 29.82
C ILE A 350 2.18 -3.80 31.27
N HIS A 351 2.41 -4.92 31.96
CA HIS A 351 2.96 -4.99 33.31
C HIS A 351 4.26 -5.81 33.38
N ASP A 352 4.90 -5.86 34.55
CA ASP A 352 6.12 -6.67 34.76
C ASP A 352 5.81 -8.18 34.61
N GLY A 353 6.54 -8.84 33.72
CA GLY A 353 6.40 -10.28 33.44
C GLY A 353 5.51 -10.60 32.23
N ASP A 354 4.75 -9.63 31.73
CA ASP A 354 3.95 -9.77 30.51
C ASP A 354 4.84 -9.97 29.29
N HIS A 355 4.32 -10.63 28.27
CA HIS A 355 5.14 -10.94 27.09
C HIS A 355 4.33 -11.21 25.83
N ILE A 356 5.03 -11.04 24.70
CA ILE A 356 4.58 -11.39 23.35
C ILE A 356 5.60 -12.33 22.71
N ARG A 357 5.11 -13.36 22.01
CA ARG A 357 5.88 -14.29 21.18
C ARG A 357 5.48 -14.11 19.72
N LEU A 358 6.49 -14.06 18.86
CA LEU A 358 6.38 -14.28 17.42
C LEU A 358 7.11 -15.57 17.05
N ARG A 359 6.62 -16.24 16.01
CA ARG A 359 7.20 -17.49 15.51
C ARG A 359 7.87 -17.30 14.16
N ASN A 360 8.88 -18.13 13.89
CA ASN A 360 9.49 -18.24 12.56
C ASN A 360 10.04 -16.90 12.01
N VAL A 361 10.66 -16.09 12.86
CA VAL A 361 11.23 -14.79 12.50
C VAL A 361 12.61 -14.98 11.88
N ASP A 362 12.81 -14.51 10.65
CA ASP A 362 14.05 -14.73 9.89
C ASP A 362 15.02 -13.54 10.00
N PHE A 363 16.03 -13.68 10.86
CA PHE A 363 17.10 -12.69 11.00
C PHE A 363 18.23 -12.86 9.94
N GLY A 364 18.13 -13.84 9.04
CA GLY A 364 19.15 -14.14 8.05
C GLY A 364 20.51 -14.51 8.64
N ALA A 365 21.49 -14.83 7.78
CA ALA A 365 22.82 -15.24 8.24
C ALA A 365 23.60 -14.10 8.93
N THR A 366 23.42 -12.86 8.47
CA THR A 366 24.12 -11.67 9.00
C THR A 366 23.64 -11.28 10.41
N GLY A 367 22.36 -11.52 10.68
CA GLY A 367 21.72 -11.21 11.94
C GLY A 367 21.47 -9.73 12.20
N ALA A 368 20.62 -9.44 13.20
CA ALA A 368 20.29 -8.08 13.60
C ALA A 368 21.30 -7.48 14.60
N ARG A 369 21.48 -6.17 14.49
CA ARG A 369 22.38 -5.34 15.31
C ARG A 369 21.66 -4.23 16.09
N ALA A 370 20.44 -3.87 15.69
CA ALA A 370 19.61 -2.93 16.41
C ALA A 370 18.14 -3.33 16.37
N PHE A 371 17.39 -2.84 17.34
CA PHE A 371 15.94 -2.96 17.46
C PHE A 371 15.36 -1.58 17.75
N THR A 372 14.25 -1.25 17.13
CA THR A 372 13.50 -0.01 17.32
C THR A 372 12.04 -0.34 17.56
N ALA A 373 11.42 0.30 18.55
CA ALA A 373 10.00 0.19 18.87
C ALA A 373 9.36 1.57 19.04
N SER A 374 8.15 1.76 18.55
CA SER A 374 7.32 2.94 18.83
C SER A 374 6.51 2.72 20.10
N LEU A 375 6.78 3.54 21.11
CA LEU A 375 6.23 3.39 22.46
C LEU A 375 5.53 4.68 22.91
N SER A 376 4.51 4.57 23.75
CA SER A 376 3.87 5.70 24.42
C SER A 376 3.76 5.45 25.93
N SER A 377 4.06 6.47 26.75
CA SER A 377 4.02 6.40 28.20
C SER A 377 3.63 7.76 28.81
N THR A 378 2.68 7.78 29.75
CA THR A 378 2.19 9.03 30.38
C THR A 378 3.17 9.60 31.42
N ALA A 379 2.91 10.83 31.90
CA ALA A 379 3.71 11.48 32.94
C ALA A 379 3.80 10.70 34.27
N LYS A 380 2.87 9.77 34.56
CA LYS A 380 2.95 8.87 35.73
C LYS A 380 4.00 7.76 35.57
N ALA A 381 4.22 7.26 34.36
CA ALA A 381 5.34 6.36 34.05
C ALA A 381 6.71 7.08 34.18
N LYS A 382 6.70 8.42 34.12
CA LYS A 382 7.86 9.31 34.03
C LYS A 382 8.68 9.43 35.32
N GLN A 383 8.22 8.89 36.47
CA GLN A 383 8.87 9.15 37.76
C GLN A 383 9.32 7.92 38.60
N ALA A 384 9.14 6.63 38.22
CA ALA A 384 9.42 5.54 39.19
C ALA A 384 9.86 4.09 38.80
N THR A 385 9.93 3.58 37.55
CA THR A 385 9.77 2.09 37.40
C THR A 385 10.90 1.23 36.81
N GLY A 386 11.91 1.77 36.10
CA GLY A 386 12.93 0.91 35.45
C GLY A 386 12.36 0.04 34.30
N ALA A 387 11.30 0.53 33.64
CA ALA A 387 10.61 -0.18 32.57
C ALA A 387 11.54 -0.49 31.38
N LYS A 388 11.45 -1.70 30.84
CA LYS A 388 12.27 -2.17 29.72
C LYS A 388 11.59 -3.31 28.95
N ILE A 389 11.98 -3.49 27.69
CA ILE A 389 11.66 -4.67 26.89
C ILE A 389 12.91 -5.53 26.81
N GLU A 390 12.86 -6.74 27.35
CA GLU A 390 13.88 -7.76 27.11
C GLU A 390 13.53 -8.50 25.81
N ILE A 391 14.49 -8.56 24.89
CA ILE A 391 14.32 -9.12 23.56
C ILE A 391 15.05 -10.46 23.54
N ARG A 392 14.30 -11.55 23.37
CA ARG A 392 14.81 -12.91 23.60
C ARG A 392 14.49 -13.84 22.42
N LEU A 393 15.36 -14.83 22.19
CA LEU A 393 15.16 -15.83 21.15
C LEU A 393 14.85 -17.22 21.69
N GLY A 394 14.03 -17.94 20.93
CA GLY A 394 13.71 -19.37 21.09
C GLY A 394 12.66 -19.67 22.17
N LYS A 395 12.79 -19.09 23.36
CA LYS A 395 11.85 -19.30 24.48
C LYS A 395 11.79 -18.08 25.40
N LEU A 396 10.80 -18.04 26.29
CA LEU A 396 10.53 -16.92 27.21
C LEU A 396 11.74 -16.53 28.08
N ASP A 397 12.48 -17.51 28.59
CA ASP A 397 13.74 -17.36 29.34
C ASP A 397 14.97 -17.63 28.46
N GLY A 398 14.83 -17.53 27.15
CA GLY A 398 15.83 -17.86 26.15
C GLY A 398 16.95 -16.83 26.04
N GLN A 399 17.76 -16.96 24.99
CA GLN A 399 18.91 -16.08 24.77
C GLN A 399 18.47 -14.62 24.73
N LEU A 400 18.96 -13.82 25.67
CA LEU A 400 18.78 -12.37 25.67
C LEU A 400 19.67 -11.78 24.57
N ILE A 401 19.06 -11.23 23.53
CA ILE A 401 19.78 -10.62 22.40
C ILE A 401 19.88 -9.10 22.53
N GLY A 402 19.04 -8.48 23.36
CA GLY A 402 19.16 -7.09 23.76
C GLY A 402 18.07 -6.67 24.74
N THR A 403 18.20 -5.47 25.27
CA THR A 403 17.26 -4.87 26.19
C THR A 403 17.01 -3.43 25.76
N LEU A 404 15.75 -3.06 25.55
CA LEU A 404 15.33 -1.67 25.28
C LEU A 404 14.82 -1.03 26.57
N PRO A 405 15.59 -0.10 27.19
CA PRO A 405 15.06 0.73 28.27
C PRO A 405 13.95 1.62 27.73
N VAL A 406 12.82 1.71 28.44
CA VAL A 406 11.71 2.58 28.04
C VAL A 406 11.85 3.92 28.74
N SER A 407 11.99 4.97 27.94
CA SER A 407 12.04 6.36 28.39
C SER A 407 10.66 7.02 28.28
N GLY A 408 10.42 7.99 29.18
CA GLY A 408 9.13 8.67 29.27
C GLY A 408 8.83 9.54 28.04
N THR A 409 7.73 9.24 27.34
CA THR A 409 7.38 9.94 26.09
C THR A 409 6.45 11.14 26.29
N GLY A 410 5.71 11.20 27.40
CA GLY A 410 4.73 12.26 27.69
C GLY A 410 3.31 11.95 27.21
N GLY A 411 3.01 10.70 26.86
CA GLY A 411 1.75 10.26 26.25
C GLY A 411 1.80 10.19 24.73
N GLU A 412 2.86 10.72 24.11
CA GLU A 412 3.08 10.69 22.67
C GLU A 412 3.78 9.40 22.21
N TRP A 413 3.53 8.98 20.98
CA TRP A 413 4.25 7.88 20.33
C TRP A 413 5.66 8.32 19.94
N LYS A 414 6.68 7.63 20.45
CA LYS A 414 8.09 7.93 20.12
C LYS A 414 8.87 6.65 19.84
N PRO A 415 9.69 6.62 18.78
CA PRO A 415 10.59 5.51 18.53
C PRO A 415 11.70 5.50 19.58
N GLN A 416 12.01 4.31 20.10
CA GLN A 416 13.11 4.06 21.03
C GLN A 416 13.89 2.84 20.55
N SER A 417 15.22 2.87 20.72
CA SER A 417 16.10 1.87 20.10
C SER A 417 17.12 1.26 21.05
N ALA A 418 17.50 0.01 20.78
CA ALA A 418 18.50 -0.75 21.52
C ALA A 418 19.44 -1.51 20.59
N ARG A 419 20.67 -1.77 21.06
CA ARG A 419 21.60 -2.66 20.36
C ARG A 419 21.16 -4.11 20.54
N ILE A 420 21.37 -4.90 19.49
CA ILE A 420 21.05 -6.32 19.41
C ILE A 420 22.34 -7.08 19.07
N SER A 421 22.48 -8.26 19.67
CA SER A 421 23.59 -9.16 19.38
C SER A 421 23.13 -10.61 19.42
N GLY A 422 23.66 -11.43 18.51
CA GLY A 422 23.39 -12.87 18.48
C GLY A 422 22.03 -13.26 17.92
N ALA A 423 21.36 -12.36 17.18
CA ALA A 423 20.10 -12.64 16.52
C ALA A 423 20.32 -12.95 15.04
N SER A 424 20.56 -14.22 14.68
CA SER A 424 20.74 -14.68 13.30
C SER A 424 19.98 -15.98 13.04
N GLY A 425 19.70 -16.26 11.76
CA GLY A 425 18.89 -17.38 11.33
C GLY A 425 17.42 -17.21 11.72
N ILE A 426 16.67 -18.30 11.58
CA ILE A 426 15.23 -18.33 11.87
C ILE A 426 15.02 -18.71 13.33
N ASN A 427 14.33 -17.85 14.09
CA ASN A 427 14.06 -18.05 15.51
C ASN A 427 12.66 -17.59 15.88
N ASP A 428 12.11 -18.15 16.95
CA ASP A 428 11.01 -17.51 17.65
C ASP A 428 11.54 -16.31 18.44
N LEU A 429 10.78 -15.22 18.45
CA LEU A 429 11.14 -13.95 19.08
C LEU A 429 10.19 -13.67 20.24
N PHE A 430 10.74 -13.25 21.38
CA PHE A 430 10.00 -12.88 22.57
C PHE A 430 10.31 -11.44 22.97
N PHE A 431 9.26 -10.66 23.19
CA PHE A 431 9.31 -9.40 23.92
C PHE A 431 8.82 -9.65 25.34
N VAL A 432 9.70 -9.51 26.33
CA VAL A 432 9.37 -9.69 27.74
C VAL A 432 9.43 -8.35 28.43
N PHE A 433 8.29 -7.89 28.93
CA PHE A 433 8.16 -6.59 29.56
C PHE A 433 8.58 -6.68 31.02
N ARG A 434 9.39 -5.71 31.46
CA ARG A 434 9.92 -5.66 32.81
C ARG A 434 9.78 -4.27 33.40
N GLY A 435 9.52 -4.18 34.70
CA GLY A 435 9.41 -2.91 35.41
C GLY A 435 9.05 -3.12 36.89
N ALA A 436 8.82 -2.02 37.61
CA ALA A 436 8.25 -2.12 38.95
C ALA A 436 6.81 -2.67 38.89
N ALA A 437 6.46 -3.53 39.84
CA ALA A 437 5.09 -4.00 39.99
C ALA A 437 4.16 -2.83 40.34
N GLY A 438 2.96 -2.77 39.71
CA GLY A 438 2.02 -1.67 39.92
C GLY A 438 1.18 -1.37 38.68
N GLU A 439 1.00 -0.09 38.35
CA GLU A 439 0.25 0.42 37.19
C GLU A 439 0.90 0.03 35.85
N GLU A 440 0.17 0.23 34.74
CA GLU A 440 0.62 0.01 33.34
C GLU A 440 1.96 0.72 33.05
N LEU A 441 2.91 -0.02 32.46
CA LEU A 441 4.27 0.46 32.19
C LEU A 441 4.33 1.44 31.02
N PHE A 442 3.80 1.04 29.85
CA PHE A 442 3.76 1.78 28.59
C PHE A 442 2.84 1.08 27.59
N LYS A 443 2.63 1.71 26.43
CA LYS A 443 1.93 1.17 25.25
C LYS A 443 2.92 0.95 24.11
N PHE A 444 2.65 -0.04 23.26
CA PHE A 444 3.57 -0.50 22.21
C PHE A 444 2.82 -0.64 20.87
N ASP A 445 3.23 0.13 19.86
CA ASP A 445 2.52 0.26 18.57
C ASP A 445 3.16 -0.61 17.48
N HIS A 446 4.45 -0.41 17.19
CA HIS A 446 5.13 -1.18 16.15
C HIS A 446 6.62 -1.32 16.44
N TRP A 447 7.29 -2.25 15.75
CA TRP A 447 8.72 -2.47 15.88
C TRP A 447 9.41 -2.88 14.57
N GLN A 448 10.74 -2.80 14.58
CA GLN A 448 11.61 -3.19 13.47
C GLN A 448 13.02 -3.46 13.98
N PHE A 449 13.72 -4.46 13.43
CA PHE A 449 15.15 -4.66 13.60
C PHE A 449 15.94 -4.02 12.46
N SER A 450 17.24 -3.82 12.68
CA SER A 450 18.20 -3.41 11.65
C SER A 450 19.45 -4.29 11.70
N GLN A 451 20.06 -4.54 10.55
CA GLN A 451 21.36 -5.22 10.44
C GLN A 451 22.54 -4.27 10.68
N ARG A 452 22.28 -2.97 10.88
CA ARG A 452 23.32 -1.98 11.21
C ARG A 452 23.40 -1.70 12.69
N ASP A 453 24.62 -1.42 13.13
CA ASP A 453 24.85 -0.88 14.47
C ASP A 453 24.15 0.48 14.61
N LEU A 454 23.63 0.74 15.80
CA LEU A 454 23.22 2.10 16.18
C LEU A 454 24.42 3.03 15.96
N ALA A 455 24.23 4.13 15.22
CA ALA A 455 25.26 5.14 15.03
C ALA A 455 25.83 5.54 16.40
N ALA A 456 27.15 5.77 16.46
CA ALA A 456 27.87 5.97 17.72
C ALA A 456 27.34 7.14 18.60
N ASP A 457 26.46 7.99 18.06
CA ASP A 457 25.81 9.11 18.75
C ASP A 457 24.27 9.02 18.80
N SER A 458 23.65 7.85 18.57
CA SER A 458 22.18 7.74 18.58
C SER A 458 21.56 7.49 19.97
N ALA A 459 22.30 7.69 21.05
CA ALA A 459 21.71 7.96 22.35
C ALA A 459 21.46 9.48 22.42
N SER A 460 20.19 9.88 22.35
CA SER A 460 19.71 11.26 22.25
C SER A 460 20.05 12.00 20.95
N VAL A 461 19.27 11.74 19.90
CA VAL A 461 18.89 12.81 18.97
C VAL A 461 17.39 12.92 19.05
N ALA A 462 16.93 13.76 19.97
CA ALA A 462 15.58 14.28 19.96
C ALA A 462 15.41 15.11 18.68
N SER A 463 14.64 14.62 17.71
CA SER A 463 13.85 15.54 16.91
C SER A 463 12.75 16.05 17.82
N GLU A 464 12.70 17.37 18.03
CA GLU A 464 11.69 17.99 18.89
C GLU A 464 10.28 17.55 18.45
N PRO A 465 9.39 17.18 19.40
CA PRO A 465 7.99 17.01 19.11
C PRO A 465 7.39 18.40 18.86
N LEU A 466 6.89 18.64 17.66
CA LEU A 466 5.91 19.71 17.47
C LEU A 466 4.68 19.33 18.33
N PRO A 467 4.16 20.23 19.18
CA PRO A 467 2.88 20.01 19.83
C PRO A 467 1.80 19.80 18.77
N ALA A 468 0.74 19.06 19.09
CA ALA A 468 -0.51 19.09 18.33
C ALA A 468 -1.09 20.52 18.38
N ALA A 469 -0.55 21.37 17.51
CA ALA A 469 -1.23 22.55 17.02
C ALA A 469 -2.45 22.07 16.21
N PRO A 470 -3.51 22.88 16.06
CA PRO A 470 -4.48 22.65 14.99
C PRO A 470 -3.70 22.34 13.72
N ALA A 471 -3.99 21.21 13.05
CA ALA A 471 -3.18 20.75 11.92
C ALA A 471 -2.90 21.94 11.00
N ASP A 472 -1.63 22.33 10.88
CA ASP A 472 -1.27 23.47 10.05
C ASP A 472 -1.84 23.21 8.66
N PRO A 473 -2.43 24.20 7.99
CA PRO A 473 -2.96 23.99 6.66
C PRO A 473 -1.83 23.62 5.69
N ALA A 474 -2.10 22.66 4.79
CA ALA A 474 -1.17 22.27 3.75
C ALA A 474 -0.76 23.48 2.90
N HIS A 475 0.47 23.46 2.40
CA HIS A 475 1.04 24.60 1.67
C HIS A 475 1.54 24.15 0.30
N ASN A 476 1.28 24.95 -0.73
CA ASN A 476 1.81 24.75 -2.08
C ASN A 476 3.27 25.24 -2.15
N PRO A 477 4.17 24.60 -2.92
CA PRO A 477 3.97 23.36 -3.67
C PRO A 477 3.82 22.15 -2.74
N LEU A 478 3.01 21.17 -3.14
CA LEU A 478 2.77 19.97 -2.33
C LEU A 478 3.95 19.00 -2.36
N ILE A 479 4.58 18.87 -3.54
CA ILE A 479 5.81 18.09 -3.73
C ILE A 479 6.82 19.05 -4.34
N TRP A 480 7.80 19.48 -3.57
CA TRP A 480 8.85 20.39 -4.04
C TRP A 480 9.98 19.65 -4.76
N ALA A 481 9.62 18.82 -5.73
CA ALA A 481 10.53 18.03 -6.57
C ALA A 481 9.93 17.86 -7.97
N ASP A 482 10.77 17.53 -8.95
CA ASP A 482 10.37 17.37 -10.36
C ASP A 482 9.38 16.20 -10.55
N VAL A 483 8.08 16.53 -10.62
CA VAL A 483 6.95 15.62 -10.85
C VAL A 483 5.97 16.27 -11.86
N PRO A 484 6.35 16.29 -13.15
CA PRO A 484 5.57 16.94 -14.21
C PRO A 484 4.47 16.08 -14.82
N ASP A 485 3.67 16.72 -15.69
CA ASP A 485 2.73 16.08 -16.63
C ASP A 485 1.77 15.09 -15.95
N ILE A 486 1.19 15.59 -14.86
CA ILE A 486 0.40 14.84 -13.91
C ILE A 486 -0.91 14.35 -14.54
N ALA A 487 -1.17 13.04 -14.44
CA ALA A 487 -2.50 12.48 -14.64
C ALA A 487 -2.95 11.82 -13.34
N ILE A 488 -4.03 12.34 -12.75
CA ILE A 488 -4.53 11.94 -11.44
C ILE A 488 -5.91 11.28 -11.55
N ILE A 489 -6.14 10.26 -10.74
CA ILE A 489 -7.44 9.60 -10.56
C ILE A 489 -7.67 9.29 -9.08
N ARG A 490 -8.93 9.02 -8.72
CA ARG A 490 -9.32 8.51 -7.41
C ARG A 490 -10.03 7.17 -7.58
N VAL A 491 -9.65 6.18 -6.78
CA VAL A 491 -10.33 4.87 -6.68
C VAL A 491 -10.67 4.66 -5.20
N GLY A 492 -11.97 4.74 -4.88
CA GLY A 492 -12.42 4.78 -3.49
C GLY A 492 -11.88 6.01 -2.76
N LYS A 493 -11.10 5.78 -1.70
CA LYS A 493 -10.44 6.82 -0.88
C LYS A 493 -8.98 7.08 -1.28
N THR A 494 -8.46 6.34 -2.25
CA THR A 494 -7.05 6.43 -2.65
C THR A 494 -6.93 7.20 -3.96
N TYR A 495 -6.03 8.17 -3.96
CA TYR A 495 -5.61 8.91 -5.15
C TYR A 495 -4.38 8.25 -5.75
N TYR A 496 -4.37 8.13 -7.07
CA TYR A 496 -3.21 7.68 -7.84
C TYR A 496 -2.83 8.74 -8.85
N MET A 497 -1.54 8.92 -9.06
CA MET A 497 -0.98 9.87 -10.00
C MET A 497 0.12 9.22 -10.83
N SER A 498 0.07 9.40 -12.15
CA SER A 498 1.23 9.16 -13.03
C SER A 498 1.95 10.46 -13.37
N SER A 499 3.23 10.37 -13.71
CA SER A 499 4.07 11.52 -14.08
C SER A 499 5.11 11.17 -15.14
N THR A 500 5.64 12.17 -15.84
CA THR A 500 6.66 12.02 -16.88
C THR A 500 8.07 11.90 -16.30
N THR A 501 8.88 11.00 -16.86
CA THR A 501 10.31 10.89 -16.54
C THR A 501 11.21 10.71 -17.77
N MET A 502 10.71 10.96 -18.97
CA MET A 502 11.54 11.11 -20.18
C MET A 502 12.43 9.91 -20.49
N HIS A 503 13.76 10.11 -20.43
CA HIS A 503 14.81 9.14 -20.73
C HIS A 503 15.22 8.31 -19.52
N MET A 504 14.57 8.50 -18.37
CA MET A 504 14.89 7.76 -17.16
C MET A 504 14.32 6.34 -17.21
N SER A 505 15.03 5.38 -16.61
CA SER A 505 14.64 3.96 -16.53
C SER A 505 14.78 3.47 -15.08
N PRO A 506 13.76 2.82 -14.46
CA PRO A 506 12.39 2.64 -14.95
C PRO A 506 11.66 3.97 -15.15
N GLY A 507 10.56 3.95 -15.90
CA GLY A 507 9.84 5.16 -16.29
C GLY A 507 8.33 5.04 -16.17
N LEU A 508 7.66 6.18 -16.34
CA LEU A 508 6.25 6.37 -16.01
C LEU A 508 5.92 6.01 -14.53
N PRO A 509 6.46 6.77 -13.56
CA PRO A 509 6.20 6.55 -12.13
C PRO A 509 4.72 6.67 -11.81
N ILE A 510 4.25 5.78 -10.94
CA ILE A 510 2.94 5.80 -10.31
C ILE A 510 3.13 6.14 -8.82
N MET A 511 2.38 7.11 -8.33
CA MET A 511 2.38 7.56 -6.95
C MET A 511 0.99 7.42 -6.35
N LYS A 512 0.90 7.28 -5.02
CA LYS A 512 -0.36 7.18 -4.30
C LYS A 512 -0.44 8.10 -3.08
N SER A 513 -1.65 8.51 -2.76
CA SER A 513 -2.01 9.34 -1.60
C SER A 513 -3.42 9.00 -1.11
N THR A 514 -3.74 9.31 0.14
CA THR A 514 -5.10 9.24 0.70
C THR A 514 -5.69 10.62 1.01
N ASP A 515 -4.94 11.69 0.78
CA ASP A 515 -5.31 13.05 1.22
C ASP A 515 -4.93 14.16 0.21
N LEU A 516 -4.44 13.79 -0.98
CA LEU A 516 -3.90 14.68 -2.03
C LEU A 516 -2.63 15.44 -1.66
N VAL A 517 -2.15 15.35 -0.42
CA VAL A 517 -1.02 16.13 0.11
C VAL A 517 0.22 15.26 0.27
N ASN A 518 0.08 14.12 0.93
CA ASN A 518 1.18 13.22 1.25
C ASN A 518 1.24 12.11 0.20
N TRP A 519 2.29 12.11 -0.61
CA TRP A 519 2.45 11.21 -1.73
C TRP A 519 3.60 10.22 -1.52
N SER A 520 3.40 8.97 -1.92
CA SER A 520 4.43 7.94 -1.90
C SER A 520 4.56 7.28 -3.27
N MET A 521 5.77 6.84 -3.63
CA MET A 521 5.98 5.99 -4.80
C MET A 521 5.21 4.67 -4.64
N ALA A 522 4.43 4.30 -5.66
CA ALA A 522 3.68 3.05 -5.71
C ALA A 522 4.39 2.04 -6.62
N SER A 523 4.62 2.38 -7.89
CA SER A 523 5.33 1.51 -8.85
C SER A 523 5.85 2.31 -10.07
N TYR A 524 6.41 1.62 -11.06
CA TYR A 524 6.67 2.14 -12.40
C TYR A 524 5.91 1.32 -13.43
N ALA A 525 5.37 1.95 -14.47
CA ALA A 525 4.64 1.22 -15.49
C ALA A 525 5.55 0.41 -16.43
N TYR A 526 6.82 0.79 -16.56
CA TYR A 526 7.81 0.04 -17.34
C TYR A 526 9.23 0.15 -16.79
N GLU A 527 10.03 -0.88 -17.05
CA GLU A 527 11.47 -0.92 -16.73
C GLU A 527 12.32 -0.23 -17.80
N THR A 528 12.11 -0.58 -19.07
CA THR A 528 12.76 0.08 -20.23
C THR A 528 11.72 0.39 -21.29
N LEU A 529 11.70 1.63 -21.78
CA LEU A 529 10.68 2.10 -22.71
C LEU A 529 10.74 1.41 -24.09
N ALA A 530 11.97 1.22 -24.60
CA ALA A 530 12.28 0.51 -25.82
C ALA A 530 13.77 0.15 -25.82
N ASP A 531 14.17 -0.76 -26.72
CA ASP A 531 15.56 -1.19 -26.87
C ASP A 531 16.19 -0.62 -28.16
N ASN A 532 16.77 0.59 -28.07
CA ASN A 532 17.45 1.23 -29.20
C ASN A 532 18.72 1.99 -28.77
N GLU A 533 19.56 2.35 -29.74
CA GLU A 533 20.87 2.98 -29.48
C GLU A 533 20.76 4.29 -28.70
N ALA A 534 19.71 5.09 -28.95
CA ALA A 534 19.49 6.35 -28.25
C ALA A 534 19.18 6.13 -26.76
N LEU A 535 18.33 5.15 -26.44
CA LEU A 535 18.00 4.76 -25.08
C LEU A 535 19.12 3.98 -24.37
N ARG A 536 20.10 3.41 -25.10
CA ARG A 536 21.27 2.72 -24.52
C ARG A 536 22.55 3.56 -24.45
N LEU A 537 22.49 4.84 -24.85
CA LEU A 537 23.66 5.73 -24.97
C LEU A 537 24.78 5.12 -25.83
N GLU A 538 24.43 4.61 -27.00
CA GLU A 538 25.35 3.95 -27.93
C GLU A 538 25.61 4.79 -29.17
N ASN A 539 26.83 4.65 -29.72
CA ASN A 539 27.21 5.26 -31.01
C ASN A 539 26.99 6.79 -31.06
N GLY A 540 27.18 7.47 -29.93
CA GLY A 540 27.00 8.92 -29.78
C GLY A 540 25.53 9.38 -29.81
N LYS A 541 24.56 8.46 -29.78
CA LYS A 541 23.14 8.77 -29.71
C LYS A 541 22.66 8.84 -28.26
N ASN A 542 21.65 9.66 -28.02
CA ASN A 542 21.00 9.83 -26.73
C ASN A 542 19.51 10.17 -26.91
N ALA A 543 18.76 10.11 -25.82
CA ALA A 543 17.35 10.50 -25.73
C ALA A 543 17.12 11.60 -24.68
N TYR A 544 18.11 12.45 -24.37
CA TYR A 544 17.92 13.55 -23.42
C TYR A 544 16.81 14.50 -23.86
N GLY A 545 15.87 14.83 -22.98
CA GLY A 545 14.67 15.59 -23.33
C GLY A 545 13.65 14.83 -24.20
N ALA A 546 13.87 13.55 -24.44
CA ALA A 546 13.00 12.64 -25.20
C ALA A 546 12.61 11.44 -24.33
N GLY A 547 12.23 10.29 -24.92
CA GLY A 547 11.70 9.16 -24.17
C GLY A 547 10.19 9.28 -23.93
N SER A 548 9.68 8.83 -22.78
CA SER A 548 8.24 8.85 -22.49
C SER A 548 7.80 10.25 -22.04
N TRP A 549 6.81 10.83 -22.72
CA TRP A 549 6.25 12.16 -22.45
C TRP A 549 4.91 12.06 -21.69
N ALA A 550 4.12 13.15 -21.70
CA ALA A 550 2.89 13.29 -20.92
C ALA A 550 2.00 12.05 -20.99
N SER A 551 1.41 11.74 -19.84
CA SER A 551 0.73 10.48 -19.59
C SER A 551 -0.76 10.65 -19.35
N SER A 552 -1.49 9.53 -19.45
CA SER A 552 -2.86 9.41 -18.99
C SER A 552 -2.97 8.24 -18.01
N LEU A 553 -3.79 8.39 -16.97
CA LEU A 553 -4.07 7.33 -15.99
C LEU A 553 -5.58 7.19 -15.84
N ARG A 554 -6.10 5.96 -15.93
CA ARG A 554 -7.52 5.63 -15.84
C ARG A 554 -7.74 4.34 -15.05
N TYR A 555 -8.89 4.24 -14.39
CA TYR A 555 -9.37 3.01 -13.78
C TYR A 555 -10.70 2.63 -14.41
N HIS A 556 -10.80 1.40 -14.90
CA HIS A 556 -11.99 0.89 -15.57
C HIS A 556 -12.07 -0.62 -15.34
N ASP A 557 -13.24 -1.12 -14.92
CA ASP A 557 -13.55 -2.54 -14.72
C ASP A 557 -12.50 -3.33 -13.89
N GLY A 558 -12.07 -2.72 -12.78
CA GLY A 558 -11.10 -3.36 -11.87
C GLY A 558 -9.65 -3.33 -12.38
N VAL A 559 -9.35 -2.54 -13.42
CA VAL A 559 -8.04 -2.47 -14.06
C VAL A 559 -7.57 -1.03 -14.17
N PHE A 560 -6.34 -0.77 -13.73
CA PHE A 560 -5.61 0.47 -13.95
C PHE A 560 -4.97 0.46 -15.34
N HIS A 561 -5.09 1.59 -16.03
CA HIS A 561 -4.56 1.83 -17.36
C HIS A 561 -3.71 3.10 -17.33
N ALA A 562 -2.40 2.95 -17.51
CA ALA A 562 -1.47 4.06 -17.64
C ALA A 562 -0.96 4.12 -19.08
N SER A 563 -1.03 5.26 -19.76
CA SER A 563 -0.55 5.40 -21.14
C SER A 563 0.42 6.56 -21.29
N THR A 564 1.35 6.43 -22.23
CA THR A 564 2.34 7.45 -22.61
C THR A 564 2.69 7.29 -24.08
N PHE A 565 3.42 8.24 -24.65
CA PHE A 565 3.88 8.20 -26.03
C PHE A 565 5.36 8.55 -26.09
N SER A 566 6.03 8.11 -27.15
CA SER A 566 7.42 8.45 -27.36
C SER A 566 7.80 8.50 -28.83
N ALA A 567 8.32 9.66 -29.27
CA ALA A 567 9.00 9.74 -30.55
C ALA A 567 10.27 8.87 -30.61
N THR A 568 10.89 8.60 -29.46
CA THR A 568 12.09 7.75 -29.34
C THR A 568 11.78 6.28 -29.59
N SER A 569 10.61 5.79 -29.17
CA SER A 569 10.15 4.44 -29.54
C SER A 569 9.38 4.41 -30.86
N GLY A 570 8.83 5.56 -31.28
CA GLY A 570 7.94 5.69 -32.43
C GLY A 570 6.51 5.22 -32.16
N ARG A 571 6.11 5.04 -30.89
CA ARG A 571 4.84 4.40 -30.51
C ARG A 571 4.08 5.15 -29.41
N THR A 572 2.79 4.87 -29.34
CA THR A 572 1.96 5.06 -28.13
C THR A 572 1.92 3.76 -27.35
N HIS A 573 2.12 3.84 -26.03
CA HIS A 573 2.18 2.72 -25.10
C HIS A 573 1.04 2.81 -24.10
N VAL A 574 0.40 1.67 -23.82
CA VAL A 574 -0.66 1.50 -22.82
C VAL A 574 -0.29 0.34 -21.92
N TYR A 575 -0.21 0.60 -20.62
CA TYR A 575 0.16 -0.33 -19.58
C TYR A 575 -1.06 -0.64 -18.71
N THR A 576 -1.26 -1.91 -18.37
CA THR A 576 -2.42 -2.36 -17.59
C THR A 576 -2.02 -3.20 -16.39
N THR A 577 -2.67 -2.99 -15.24
CA THR A 577 -2.51 -3.83 -14.04
C THR A 577 -3.77 -3.82 -13.20
N ARG A 578 -3.96 -4.83 -12.35
CA ARG A 578 -4.95 -4.81 -11.26
C ARG A 578 -4.34 -4.35 -9.93
N ASP A 579 -3.02 -4.40 -9.81
CA ASP A 579 -2.25 -3.97 -8.65
C ASP A 579 -1.32 -2.82 -9.07
N PRO A 580 -1.74 -1.55 -8.92
CA PRO A 580 -0.90 -0.39 -9.26
C PRO A 580 0.22 -0.15 -8.23
N ASP A 581 0.17 -0.81 -7.07
CA ASP A 581 1.17 -0.69 -6.01
C ASP A 581 2.37 -1.62 -6.22
N ARG A 582 2.22 -2.67 -7.03
CA ARG A 582 3.29 -3.66 -7.25
C ARG A 582 3.46 -4.06 -8.71
N GLY A 583 2.47 -3.83 -9.56
CA GLY A 583 2.41 -4.42 -10.89
C GLY A 583 2.15 -5.94 -10.84
N PRO A 584 2.63 -6.72 -11.83
CA PRO A 584 3.33 -6.26 -13.02
C PRO A 584 2.39 -5.50 -13.96
N TRP A 585 2.93 -4.50 -14.63
CA TRP A 585 2.24 -3.78 -15.67
C TRP A 585 2.42 -4.50 -17.02
N LYS A 586 1.31 -4.82 -17.68
CA LYS A 586 1.31 -5.42 -19.01
C LYS A 586 1.22 -4.34 -20.08
N GLU A 587 2.20 -4.28 -20.96
CA GLU A 587 2.24 -3.35 -22.09
C GLU A 587 1.38 -3.85 -23.28
N THR A 588 0.73 -2.90 -23.94
CA THR A 588 0.28 -2.95 -25.33
C THR A 588 0.70 -1.64 -26.00
N SER A 589 1.27 -1.68 -27.20
CA SER A 589 1.71 -0.47 -27.90
C SER A 589 1.42 -0.50 -29.39
N PHE A 590 1.24 0.67 -29.99
CA PHE A 590 0.82 0.83 -31.38
C PHE A 590 1.34 2.11 -32.02
N GLU A 591 1.23 2.16 -33.35
CA GLU A 591 1.45 3.36 -34.17
C GLU A 591 0.09 3.97 -34.57
N PRO A 592 -0.01 5.30 -34.77
CA PRO A 592 1.07 6.29 -34.68
C PRO A 592 1.33 6.76 -33.23
N VAL A 593 2.33 7.62 -33.05
CA VAL A 593 2.54 8.40 -31.82
C VAL A 593 1.39 9.39 -31.64
N LEU A 594 0.70 9.31 -30.50
CA LEU A 594 -0.40 10.20 -30.13
C LEU A 594 0.09 11.20 -29.07
N HIS A 595 0.52 12.38 -29.54
CA HIS A 595 1.09 13.46 -28.72
C HIS A 595 0.11 13.96 -27.66
N ASP A 596 0.57 14.03 -26.41
CA ASP A 596 -0.13 14.56 -25.25
C ASP A 596 -1.58 14.10 -25.11
N HIS A 597 -1.76 12.78 -25.13
CA HIS A 597 -3.07 12.16 -25.19
C HIS A 597 -3.74 11.94 -23.83
N SER A 598 -5.07 11.84 -23.85
CA SER A 598 -5.91 11.35 -22.76
C SER A 598 -6.68 10.11 -23.20
N LEU A 599 -6.42 8.97 -22.56
CA LEU A 599 -7.22 7.76 -22.67
C LEU A 599 -8.58 7.98 -21.99
N PHE A 600 -9.68 7.49 -22.56
CA PHE A 600 -11.00 7.65 -21.97
C PHE A 600 -11.91 6.46 -22.30
N PHE A 601 -12.51 5.86 -21.26
CA PHE A 601 -13.53 4.83 -21.38
C PHE A 601 -14.89 5.50 -21.18
N ASP A 602 -15.77 5.41 -22.17
CA ASP A 602 -17.08 6.10 -22.12
C ASP A 602 -18.21 5.14 -21.75
N ASP A 603 -19.33 5.69 -21.29
CA ASP A 603 -20.50 4.94 -20.82
C ASP A 603 -21.18 4.13 -21.93
N ASP A 604 -20.85 4.39 -23.19
CA ASP A 604 -21.33 3.64 -24.35
C ASP A 604 -20.53 2.35 -24.62
N GLY A 605 -19.55 2.03 -23.76
CA GLY A 605 -18.70 0.85 -23.86
C GLY A 605 -17.57 0.99 -24.89
N ARG A 606 -17.39 2.16 -25.51
CA ARG A 606 -16.27 2.44 -26.43
C ARG A 606 -15.12 3.10 -25.69
N VAL A 607 -13.93 2.92 -26.26
CA VAL A 607 -12.68 3.50 -25.75
C VAL A 607 -12.16 4.52 -26.73
N TYR A 608 -11.77 5.68 -26.23
CA TYR A 608 -11.28 6.79 -27.02
C TYR A 608 -9.93 7.28 -26.54
N MET A 609 -9.27 8.02 -27.42
CA MET A 609 -8.09 8.79 -27.09
C MET A 609 -8.21 10.18 -27.72
N VAL A 610 -8.12 11.21 -26.89
CA VAL A 610 -8.00 12.62 -27.33
C VAL A 610 -6.52 12.97 -27.35
N TYR A 611 -6.01 13.59 -28.41
CA TYR A 611 -4.58 13.89 -28.54
C TYR A 611 -4.32 15.09 -29.47
N GLY A 612 -3.15 15.69 -29.39
CA GLY A 612 -2.68 16.74 -30.31
C GLY A 612 -1.90 17.87 -29.65
N GLY A 613 -1.32 18.73 -30.49
CA GLY A 613 -0.64 19.97 -30.11
C GLY A 613 -1.13 21.12 -30.98
N GLY A 614 -1.85 22.08 -30.40
CA GLY A 614 -2.58 23.15 -31.07
C GLY A 614 -3.95 22.67 -31.58
N ARG A 615 -3.94 21.73 -32.52
CA ARG A 615 -5.13 21.05 -33.05
C ARG A 615 -5.39 19.76 -32.28
N ILE A 616 -6.56 19.62 -31.68
CA ILE A 616 -6.92 18.47 -30.83
C ILE A 616 -7.90 17.54 -31.55
N THR A 617 -7.58 16.25 -31.56
CA THR A 617 -8.29 15.19 -32.30
C THR A 617 -8.74 14.08 -31.37
N LEU A 618 -9.95 13.55 -31.61
CA LEU A 618 -10.52 12.37 -30.97
C LEU A 618 -10.40 11.19 -31.92
N VAL A 619 -9.87 10.07 -31.42
CA VAL A 619 -9.89 8.78 -32.12
C VAL A 619 -10.54 7.70 -31.25
N GLU A 620 -11.24 6.77 -31.89
CA GLU A 620 -11.73 5.54 -31.25
C GLU A 620 -10.64 4.47 -31.29
N LEU A 621 -10.41 3.81 -30.16
CA LEU A 621 -9.48 2.69 -30.03
C LEU A 621 -10.21 1.36 -30.18
N LYS A 622 -9.46 0.31 -30.52
CA LYS A 622 -9.94 -1.06 -30.37
C LYS A 622 -10.16 -1.36 -28.88
N PRO A 623 -11.15 -2.22 -28.52
CA PRO A 623 -11.42 -2.56 -27.12
C PRO A 623 -10.23 -3.20 -26.37
N ASP A 624 -9.31 -3.84 -27.11
CA ASP A 624 -8.09 -4.45 -26.55
C ASP A 624 -6.91 -3.46 -26.44
N LEU A 625 -7.13 -2.18 -26.75
CA LEU A 625 -6.13 -1.11 -26.70
C LEU A 625 -4.93 -1.31 -27.63
N SER A 626 -5.04 -2.22 -28.62
CA SER A 626 -3.98 -2.53 -29.59
C SER A 626 -3.82 -1.50 -30.71
N GLY A 627 -4.56 -0.39 -30.65
CA GLY A 627 -4.43 0.76 -31.54
C GLY A 627 -5.76 1.35 -31.97
N ILE A 628 -5.67 2.32 -32.89
CA ILE A 628 -6.82 3.01 -33.46
C ILE A 628 -7.72 2.00 -34.18
N LYS A 629 -9.03 2.08 -33.95
CA LYS A 629 -10.03 1.22 -34.58
C LYS A 629 -10.21 1.61 -36.05
N PRO A 630 -9.97 0.71 -37.02
CA PRO A 630 -10.25 0.99 -38.43
C PRO A 630 -11.73 1.33 -38.64
N GLY A 631 -12.01 2.46 -39.30
CA GLY A 631 -13.36 2.96 -39.50
C GLY A 631 -14.07 3.47 -38.24
N GLY A 632 -13.38 3.50 -37.09
CA GLY A 632 -13.87 4.14 -35.87
C GLY A 632 -13.85 5.66 -35.96
N VAL A 633 -14.31 6.33 -34.90
CA VAL A 633 -14.28 7.80 -34.82
C VAL A 633 -12.85 8.31 -35.05
N ASN A 634 -12.73 9.33 -35.91
CA ASN A 634 -11.51 10.13 -36.11
C ASN A 634 -11.97 11.55 -36.46
N LYS A 635 -12.05 12.41 -35.44
CA LYS A 635 -12.68 13.73 -35.56
C LYS A 635 -11.88 14.78 -34.84
N VAL A 636 -11.77 15.94 -35.46
CA VAL A 636 -11.10 17.09 -34.85
C VAL A 636 -12.08 17.78 -33.93
N LEU A 637 -11.70 17.89 -32.66
CA LEU A 637 -12.52 18.51 -31.61
C LEU A 637 -12.30 20.02 -31.56
N ILE A 638 -11.04 20.44 -31.63
CA ILE A 638 -10.62 21.84 -31.51
C ILE A 638 -9.59 22.12 -32.61
N GLU A 639 -9.89 23.07 -33.48
CA GLU A 639 -9.00 23.42 -34.60
C GLU A 639 -7.71 24.12 -34.14
N ASN A 640 -7.82 25.02 -33.16
CA ASN A 640 -6.68 25.66 -32.53
C ASN A 640 -7.05 26.16 -31.13
N VAL A 641 -6.44 25.58 -30.09
CA VAL A 641 -6.67 25.97 -28.68
C VAL A 641 -6.29 27.44 -28.41
N ASN A 642 -5.26 27.96 -29.08
CA ASN A 642 -4.70 29.29 -28.80
C ASN A 642 -5.63 30.44 -29.26
N THR A 643 -6.71 30.17 -29.98
CA THR A 643 -7.71 31.20 -30.36
C THR A 643 -8.39 31.85 -29.16
N LEU A 644 -8.32 31.24 -27.97
CA LEU A 644 -8.81 31.84 -26.73
C LEU A 644 -8.00 33.05 -26.27
N PHE A 645 -6.79 33.26 -26.81
CA PHE A 645 -5.98 34.47 -26.60
C PHE A 645 -6.27 35.56 -27.65
N GLY A 646 -7.34 35.41 -28.45
CA GLY A 646 -7.65 36.34 -29.54
C GLY A 646 -6.66 36.19 -30.69
N ASP A 647 -6.06 37.31 -31.11
CA ASP A 647 -5.10 37.34 -32.23
C ASP A 647 -3.69 36.84 -31.85
N ASP A 648 -3.41 36.64 -30.56
CA ASP A 648 -2.11 36.17 -30.07
C ASP A 648 -2.01 34.64 -30.09
N LEU A 649 -1.85 34.10 -31.29
CA LEU A 649 -1.80 32.65 -31.55
C LEU A 649 -0.41 32.02 -31.36
N GLY A 650 0.59 32.78 -30.89
CA GLY A 650 1.96 32.30 -30.68
C GLY A 650 2.14 31.56 -29.36
N GLY A 651 3.39 31.27 -28.99
CA GLY A 651 3.75 30.69 -27.69
C GLY A 651 3.73 29.17 -27.68
N LEU A 652 3.18 28.59 -26.60
CA LEU A 652 2.97 27.15 -26.47
C LEU A 652 1.62 26.80 -27.07
N ASN A 653 1.63 25.96 -28.10
CA ASN A 653 0.41 25.41 -28.69
C ASN A 653 -0.36 24.59 -27.64
N GLY A 654 -1.69 24.62 -27.69
CA GLY A 654 -2.53 23.85 -26.78
C GLY A 654 -2.22 22.36 -26.76
N GLU A 655 -1.76 21.83 -25.63
CA GLU A 655 -1.39 20.42 -25.45
C GLU A 655 -1.75 19.95 -24.03
N GLY A 656 -1.19 18.83 -23.57
CA GLY A 656 -1.43 18.27 -22.24
C GLY A 656 -2.89 17.87 -22.00
N SER A 657 -3.55 17.27 -23.00
CA SER A 657 -4.97 16.95 -22.92
C SER A 657 -5.29 16.02 -21.75
N GLN A 658 -6.26 16.40 -20.91
CA GLN A 658 -6.85 15.55 -19.86
C GLN A 658 -8.38 15.64 -19.95
N LEU A 659 -9.03 14.56 -20.39
CA LEU A 659 -10.48 14.48 -20.53
C LEU A 659 -11.12 13.87 -19.28
N ILE A 660 -12.18 14.49 -18.76
CA ILE A 660 -13.02 13.95 -17.70
C ILE A 660 -14.50 14.15 -18.05
N LYS A 661 -15.36 13.23 -17.61
CA LYS A 661 -16.81 13.37 -17.73
C LYS A 661 -17.41 13.56 -16.34
N ILE A 662 -18.19 14.63 -16.18
CA ILE A 662 -18.80 15.04 -14.91
C ILE A 662 -20.26 15.36 -15.21
N ASP A 663 -21.18 14.69 -14.51
CA ASP A 663 -22.64 14.87 -14.66
C ASP A 663 -23.10 14.85 -16.13
N GLY A 664 -22.59 13.88 -16.90
CA GLY A 664 -22.95 13.68 -18.31
C GLY A 664 -22.26 14.63 -19.29
N ARG A 665 -21.44 15.58 -18.82
CA ARG A 665 -20.70 16.53 -19.68
C ARG A 665 -19.21 16.23 -19.71
N TYR A 666 -18.59 16.52 -20.85
CA TYR A 666 -17.17 16.31 -21.08
C TYR A 666 -16.40 17.61 -20.85
N TYR A 667 -15.33 17.53 -20.06
CA TYR A 667 -14.42 18.62 -19.76
C TYR A 667 -13.01 18.21 -20.20
N LEU A 668 -12.43 18.96 -21.13
CA LEU A 668 -11.12 18.73 -21.69
C LEU A 668 -10.17 19.84 -21.26
N PHE A 669 -9.26 19.49 -20.35
CA PHE A 669 -8.19 20.37 -19.89
C PHE A 669 -7.05 20.34 -20.90
N ASN A 670 -6.50 21.51 -21.20
CA ASN A 670 -5.26 21.68 -21.95
C ASN A 670 -4.42 22.75 -21.26
N ILE A 671 -3.14 22.77 -21.61
CA ILE A 671 -2.25 23.89 -21.37
C ILE A 671 -1.96 24.63 -22.67
N ALA A 672 -1.92 25.96 -22.63
CA ALA A 672 -1.39 26.78 -23.72
C ALA A 672 -0.65 28.00 -23.16
N SER A 673 0.08 28.72 -24.01
CA SER A 673 0.66 30.03 -23.68
C SER A 673 0.51 30.95 -24.88
N PRO A 674 0.17 32.24 -24.69
CA PRO A 674 0.23 33.23 -25.77
C PRO A 674 1.69 33.48 -26.21
N GLY A 675 1.88 34.12 -27.38
CA GLY A 675 3.21 34.44 -27.90
C GLY A 675 3.81 35.72 -27.33
N SER A 676 2.97 36.69 -26.93
CA SER A 676 3.41 37.95 -26.32
C SER A 676 4.10 37.78 -24.97
N ARG A 677 3.87 36.66 -24.27
CA ARG A 677 4.51 36.31 -22.99
C ARG A 677 4.57 34.80 -22.82
N TRP A 678 5.65 34.29 -22.24
CA TRP A 678 5.71 32.90 -21.80
C TRP A 678 4.93 32.73 -20.49
N ALA A 679 3.66 32.37 -20.59
CA ALA A 679 2.76 32.22 -19.46
C ALA A 679 1.81 31.03 -19.66
N ARG A 680 2.25 29.89 -19.14
CA ARG A 680 1.51 28.64 -19.10
C ARG A 680 0.15 28.84 -18.41
N THR A 681 -0.92 28.59 -19.15
CA THR A 681 -2.31 28.91 -18.82
C THR A 681 -3.17 27.65 -18.93
N VAL A 682 -4.08 27.43 -17.98
CA VAL A 682 -5.06 26.32 -18.04
C VAL A 682 -6.23 26.73 -18.92
N ILE A 683 -6.50 25.90 -19.92
CA ILE A 683 -7.64 26.02 -20.82
C ILE A 683 -8.59 24.85 -20.56
N VAL A 684 -9.89 25.14 -20.40
CA VAL A 684 -10.92 24.11 -20.29
C VAL A 684 -11.89 24.26 -21.44
N HIS A 685 -12.12 23.16 -22.15
CA HIS A 685 -13.19 23.02 -23.13
C HIS A 685 -14.29 22.14 -22.56
N ARG A 686 -15.57 22.46 -22.83
CA ARG A 686 -16.75 21.72 -22.37
C ARG A 686 -17.65 21.33 -23.54
N ALA A 687 -18.22 20.12 -23.50
CA ALA A 687 -19.22 19.65 -24.46
C ALA A 687 -20.25 18.73 -23.81
N ASP A 688 -21.44 18.63 -24.41
CA ASP A 688 -22.49 17.66 -24.03
C ASP A 688 -22.30 16.29 -24.70
N ALA A 689 -21.45 16.20 -25.73
CA ALA A 689 -21.08 14.96 -26.42
C ALA A 689 -19.55 14.89 -26.58
N ILE A 690 -18.98 13.68 -26.49
CA ILE A 690 -17.52 13.48 -26.55
C ILE A 690 -16.90 13.98 -27.86
N ASP A 691 -17.66 13.96 -28.95
CA ASP A 691 -17.22 14.38 -30.28
C ASP A 691 -17.60 15.85 -30.57
N GLY A 692 -18.08 16.58 -29.57
CA GLY A 692 -18.37 18.01 -29.60
C GLY A 692 -19.78 18.39 -30.10
N PRO A 693 -20.01 19.68 -30.38
CA PRO A 693 -19.04 20.78 -30.38
C PRO A 693 -18.57 21.16 -28.97
N TYR A 694 -17.31 21.59 -28.86
CA TYR A 694 -16.71 22.08 -27.61
C TYR A 694 -16.72 23.61 -27.56
N GLU A 695 -17.12 24.18 -26.42
CA GLU A 695 -16.88 25.59 -26.07
C GLU A 695 -15.68 25.71 -25.12
N GLY A 696 -14.82 26.72 -25.30
CA GLY A 696 -13.56 26.87 -24.54
C GLY A 696 -13.50 28.12 -23.68
N ARG A 697 -12.78 28.04 -22.55
CA ARG A 697 -12.47 29.18 -21.66
C ARG A 697 -11.05 29.08 -21.10
N ILE A 698 -10.43 30.24 -20.86
CA ILE A 698 -9.27 30.34 -19.96
C ILE A 698 -9.79 30.10 -18.55
N ALA A 699 -9.30 29.04 -17.90
CA ALA A 699 -9.73 28.64 -16.56
C ALA A 699 -8.79 29.16 -15.46
N LEU A 700 -7.49 29.27 -15.74
CA LEU A 700 -6.50 29.80 -14.82
C LEU A 700 -5.29 30.38 -15.57
N ASP A 701 -4.89 31.59 -15.21
CA ASP A 701 -3.70 32.29 -15.70
C ASP A 701 -2.99 32.94 -14.49
N ASP A 702 -2.29 32.11 -13.70
CA ASP A 702 -1.60 32.53 -12.49
C ASP A 702 -0.22 31.89 -12.37
N ARG A 703 0.84 32.71 -12.39
CA ARG A 703 2.24 32.31 -12.14
C ARG A 703 2.77 31.12 -12.96
N GLY A 704 2.16 30.85 -14.12
CA GLY A 704 2.53 29.71 -14.97
C GLY A 704 2.14 28.35 -14.39
N ILE A 705 1.21 28.31 -13.42
CA ILE A 705 0.69 27.07 -12.84
C ILE A 705 -0.38 26.52 -13.79
N ALA A 706 -0.06 25.42 -14.47
CA ALA A 706 -0.94 24.83 -15.48
C ALA A 706 -0.61 23.36 -15.73
N GLN A 707 -1.34 22.74 -16.67
CA GLN A 707 -1.27 21.33 -17.08
C GLN A 707 -1.51 20.33 -15.95
N GLY A 708 -2.46 19.43 -16.19
CA GLY A 708 -2.96 18.48 -15.20
C GLY A 708 -4.47 18.34 -15.35
N GLY A 709 -5.16 17.93 -14.28
CA GLY A 709 -6.58 17.59 -14.37
C GLY A 709 -7.37 17.87 -13.09
N LEU A 710 -8.69 17.69 -13.21
CA LEU A 710 -9.61 17.75 -12.08
C LEU A 710 -9.56 16.47 -11.26
N ILE A 711 -9.76 16.62 -9.96
CA ILE A 711 -9.93 15.52 -9.02
C ILE A 711 -10.95 15.92 -7.96
N ASP A 712 -11.81 14.99 -7.57
CA ASP A 712 -12.77 15.17 -6.50
C ASP A 712 -12.35 14.40 -5.24
N THR A 713 -12.81 14.86 -4.08
CA THR A 713 -12.67 14.13 -2.82
C THR A 713 -13.91 13.30 -2.54
N PRO A 714 -13.84 12.28 -1.65
CA PRO A 714 -15.02 11.52 -1.22
C PRO A 714 -16.16 12.40 -0.67
N GLU A 715 -15.84 13.57 -0.13
CA GLU A 715 -16.78 14.55 0.40
C GLU A 715 -17.39 15.47 -0.67
N GLY A 716 -17.00 15.31 -1.94
CA GLY A 716 -17.50 16.09 -3.07
C GLY A 716 -16.83 17.46 -3.24
N LYS A 717 -15.72 17.74 -2.54
CA LYS A 717 -14.88 18.91 -2.85
C LYS A 717 -14.11 18.64 -4.14
N TRP A 718 -13.86 19.68 -4.93
CA TRP A 718 -13.11 19.58 -6.18
C TRP A 718 -11.80 20.35 -6.11
N TYR A 719 -10.79 19.80 -6.77
CA TYR A 719 -9.48 20.42 -6.95
C TYR A 719 -9.00 20.24 -8.39
N ALA A 720 -8.09 21.11 -8.83
CA ALA A 720 -7.26 20.91 -10.00
C ALA A 720 -5.83 20.64 -9.53
N TYR A 721 -5.29 19.49 -9.93
CA TYR A 721 -3.91 19.11 -9.64
C TYR A 721 -3.05 19.48 -10.84
N LEU A 722 -2.18 20.48 -10.68
CA LEU A 722 -1.41 21.13 -11.73
C LEU A 722 0.08 21.11 -11.39
N PHE A 723 0.93 21.69 -12.24
CA PHE A 723 2.32 21.96 -11.87
C PHE A 723 2.81 23.32 -12.32
N LYS A 724 3.95 23.75 -11.77
CA LYS A 724 4.63 25.00 -12.09
C LYS A 724 6.06 24.72 -12.52
N ASP A 725 6.53 25.41 -13.55
CA ASP A 725 7.95 25.44 -13.89
C ASP A 725 8.69 26.23 -12.80
N ASN A 726 9.58 25.58 -12.05
CA ASN A 726 10.24 26.16 -10.89
C ASN A 726 11.77 26.11 -10.99
N ALA A 727 12.28 26.57 -12.14
CA ALA A 727 13.72 26.63 -12.43
C ALA A 727 14.43 25.29 -12.17
N ALA A 728 15.60 25.26 -11.52
CA ALA A 728 16.46 24.09 -11.53
C ALA A 728 15.93 22.89 -10.75
N VAL A 729 15.05 23.09 -9.74
CA VAL A 729 14.43 21.94 -9.05
C VAL A 729 13.49 21.17 -9.97
N GLY A 730 13.02 21.80 -11.04
CA GLY A 730 12.17 21.22 -12.07
C GLY A 730 10.73 21.72 -12.02
N ARG A 731 9.81 20.86 -12.44
CA ARG A 731 8.39 21.13 -12.62
C ARG A 731 7.62 20.51 -11.45
N ILE A 732 7.09 21.35 -10.56
CA ILE A 732 6.64 20.93 -9.23
C ILE A 732 5.11 20.99 -9.09
N PRO A 733 4.46 19.99 -8.47
CA PRO A 733 3.01 19.96 -8.25
C PRO A 733 2.43 21.09 -7.40
N TYR A 734 1.24 21.54 -7.82
CA TYR A 734 0.38 22.51 -7.14
C TYR A 734 -1.06 21.99 -7.09
N LEU A 735 -1.72 22.17 -5.95
CA LEU A 735 -3.15 21.89 -5.79
C LEU A 735 -3.95 23.19 -5.77
N VAL A 736 -5.01 23.25 -6.56
CA VAL A 736 -5.84 24.44 -6.71
C VAL A 736 -7.28 24.08 -6.36
N PRO A 737 -7.91 24.73 -5.35
CA PRO A 737 -9.33 24.51 -5.05
C PRO A 737 -10.21 24.86 -6.26
N VAL A 738 -11.27 24.08 -6.47
CA VAL A 738 -12.22 24.28 -7.56
C VAL A 738 -13.63 24.43 -7.00
N THR A 739 -14.30 25.48 -7.44
CA THR A 739 -15.74 25.65 -7.25
C THR A 739 -16.45 25.54 -8.61
N TRP A 740 -17.76 25.34 -8.60
CA TRP A 740 -18.55 25.19 -9.82
C TRP A 740 -19.53 26.35 -9.97
N LYS A 741 -19.54 26.98 -11.15
CA LYS A 741 -20.50 28.05 -11.49
C LYS A 741 -20.99 27.87 -12.92
N ASP A 742 -22.31 27.83 -13.11
CA ASP A 742 -22.95 27.66 -14.42
C ASP A 742 -22.42 26.44 -15.21
N GLY A 743 -22.09 25.37 -14.47
CA GLY A 743 -21.49 24.13 -14.98
C GLY A 743 -20.04 24.27 -15.46
N TRP A 744 -19.31 25.30 -15.04
CA TRP A 744 -17.88 25.49 -15.32
C TRP A 744 -17.05 25.37 -14.04
N PRO A 745 -15.85 24.73 -14.10
CA PRO A 745 -14.91 24.77 -12.99
C PRO A 745 -14.29 26.17 -12.89
N VAL A 746 -14.29 26.72 -11.69
CA VAL A 746 -13.66 28.00 -11.32
C VAL A 746 -12.48 27.67 -10.43
N LEU A 747 -11.27 27.83 -10.99
CA LEU A 747 -10.01 27.45 -10.34
C LEU A 747 -9.49 28.60 -9.46
N GLY A 748 -9.15 28.25 -8.23
CA GLY A 748 -8.50 29.13 -7.27
C GLY A 748 -9.43 30.16 -6.65
N GLU A 749 -8.87 31.01 -5.80
CA GLU A 749 -9.58 32.06 -5.09
C GLU A 749 -9.47 33.36 -5.90
N ASN A 750 -10.57 33.79 -6.50
CA ASN A 750 -10.60 34.94 -7.41
C ASN A 750 -9.59 34.82 -8.57
N GLY A 751 -9.43 33.59 -9.10
CA GLY A 751 -8.50 33.30 -10.20
C GLY A 751 -7.02 33.25 -9.78
N LYS A 752 -6.73 33.15 -8.48
CA LYS A 752 -5.38 33.02 -7.92
C LYS A 752 -5.20 31.69 -7.20
N VAL A 753 -4.04 31.07 -7.38
CA VAL A 753 -3.71 29.82 -6.68
C VAL A 753 -3.34 30.14 -5.23
N PRO A 754 -4.06 29.64 -4.22
CA PRO A 754 -3.72 29.92 -2.84
C PRO A 754 -2.42 29.17 -2.47
N MET A 755 -1.60 29.81 -1.64
CA MET A 755 -0.39 29.17 -1.10
C MET A 755 -0.73 28.25 0.07
N THR A 756 -1.76 28.59 0.83
CA THR A 756 -2.27 27.81 1.96
C THR A 756 -3.58 27.15 1.55
N LEU A 757 -3.76 25.89 1.88
CA LEU A 757 -4.91 25.08 1.48
C LEU A 757 -5.79 24.74 2.69
N ASP A 758 -7.10 24.69 2.49
CA ASP A 758 -8.06 24.14 3.46
C ASP A 758 -8.04 22.59 3.45
N ILE A 759 -6.84 22.03 3.62
CA ILE A 759 -6.54 20.60 3.79
C ILE A 759 -5.46 20.51 4.87
N PRO A 760 -5.53 19.58 5.84
CA PRO A 760 -4.48 19.41 6.83
C PRO A 760 -3.11 19.13 6.18
N ALA A 761 -2.05 19.80 6.65
CA ALA A 761 -0.69 19.37 6.38
C ALA A 761 -0.46 18.00 7.00
N GLY A 762 0.22 17.11 6.28
CA GLY A 762 0.63 15.82 6.84
C GLY A 762 2.10 15.76 7.20
N GLY A 763 2.59 14.53 7.43
CA GLY A 763 3.90 14.26 8.01
C GLY A 763 5.09 14.40 7.07
N GLN A 764 4.90 14.78 5.80
CA GLN A 764 5.99 14.81 4.81
C GLN A 764 6.91 16.03 4.86
N GLY A 765 6.62 16.98 5.76
CA GLY A 765 7.43 18.19 5.97
C GLY A 765 7.27 19.23 4.86
N VAL A 766 8.06 20.30 4.95
CA VAL A 766 7.92 21.52 4.11
C VAL A 766 8.13 21.23 2.61
N SER A 767 8.96 20.25 2.26
CA SER A 767 9.21 19.90 0.86
C SER A 767 8.16 18.93 0.29
N GLY A 768 7.46 18.17 1.13
CA GLY A 768 6.59 17.07 0.70
C GLY A 768 7.27 15.98 -0.15
N ALA A 769 8.61 15.96 -0.20
CA ALA A 769 9.36 15.06 -1.08
C ALA A 769 9.73 13.72 -0.42
N SER A 770 9.50 13.57 0.88
CA SER A 770 9.97 12.42 1.67
C SER A 770 9.39 11.06 1.26
N GLY A 771 8.24 11.04 0.58
CA GLY A 771 7.71 9.81 -0.03
C GLY A 771 8.16 9.55 -1.48
N ILE A 772 8.94 10.48 -2.07
CA ILE A 772 9.40 10.46 -3.47
C ILE A 772 10.91 10.20 -3.57
N VAL A 773 11.67 10.57 -2.55
CA VAL A 773 13.12 10.33 -2.44
C VAL A 773 13.42 9.40 -1.27
N ALA A 774 14.54 8.68 -1.32
CA ALA A 774 14.93 7.75 -0.25
C ALA A 774 16.44 7.66 -0.09
N SER A 775 16.91 7.61 1.16
CA SER A 775 18.26 7.13 1.43
C SER A 775 18.34 5.62 1.15
N ASP A 776 19.48 5.16 0.67
CA ASP A 776 19.71 3.76 0.32
C ASP A 776 21.15 3.39 0.62
N GLU A 777 21.34 2.24 1.22
CA GLU A 777 22.63 1.80 1.72
C GLU A 777 23.01 0.45 1.12
N PHE A 778 22.33 0.09 0.02
CA PHE A 778 22.68 -0.98 -0.90
C PHE A 778 22.75 -2.40 -0.29
N ASP A 779 22.29 -2.55 0.95
CA ASP A 779 21.95 -3.83 1.55
C ASP A 779 20.61 -4.33 1.00
N ARG A 780 20.57 -5.59 0.57
CA ARG A 780 19.36 -6.25 0.04
C ARG A 780 19.15 -7.61 0.69
N ARG A 781 17.88 -7.91 0.98
CA ARG A 781 17.46 -9.26 1.38
C ARG A 781 17.25 -10.12 0.15
N PRO A 782 17.39 -11.45 0.25
CA PRO A 782 16.93 -12.36 -0.80
C PRO A 782 15.47 -12.07 -1.16
N GLY A 783 15.20 -11.80 -2.44
CA GLY A 783 13.84 -11.51 -2.94
C GLY A 783 13.34 -10.07 -2.73
N ALA A 784 14.09 -9.20 -2.04
CA ALA A 784 13.80 -7.77 -2.04
C ALA A 784 14.09 -7.15 -3.43
N PRO A 785 13.37 -6.09 -3.84
CA PRO A 785 13.70 -5.35 -5.06
C PRO A 785 15.16 -4.87 -5.04
N ASP A 786 15.83 -4.95 -6.20
CA ASP A 786 17.21 -4.52 -6.32
C ASP A 786 17.39 -3.03 -5.99
N LEU A 787 16.44 -2.16 -6.35
CA LEU A 787 16.52 -0.74 -6.03
C LEU A 787 15.18 -0.24 -5.48
N PRO A 788 15.18 0.58 -4.41
CA PRO A 788 14.00 1.35 -4.02
C PRO A 788 13.43 2.15 -5.18
N LEU A 789 12.11 2.35 -5.19
CA LEU A 789 11.38 3.07 -6.24
C LEU A 789 11.79 4.55 -6.41
N ALA A 790 12.57 5.12 -5.50
CA ALA A 790 13.10 6.47 -5.67
C ALA A 790 14.18 6.54 -6.77
N TRP A 791 14.83 5.41 -7.07
CA TRP A 791 15.94 5.33 -8.02
C TRP A 791 15.48 5.25 -9.47
N GLN A 792 16.18 5.98 -10.33
CA GLN A 792 16.11 5.81 -11.78
C GLN A 792 17.49 5.98 -12.40
N TRP A 793 17.82 5.10 -13.35
CA TRP A 793 18.96 5.24 -14.24
C TRP A 793 18.72 6.35 -15.25
N ASN A 794 19.77 7.11 -15.53
CA ASN A 794 19.83 7.96 -16.71
C ASN A 794 19.99 7.05 -17.95
N HIS A 795 18.95 6.98 -18.79
CA HIS A 795 18.84 6.03 -19.91
C HIS A 795 18.77 4.57 -19.44
N ASN A 796 18.59 3.63 -20.38
CA ASN A 796 18.54 2.20 -20.06
C ASN A 796 19.89 1.77 -19.45
N PRO A 797 19.90 1.06 -18.31
CA PRO A 797 21.13 0.53 -17.75
C PRO A 797 21.71 -0.58 -18.62
N GLU A 798 23.03 -0.74 -18.62
CA GLU A 798 23.74 -1.95 -19.06
C GLU A 798 23.79 -2.93 -17.86
N PRO A 799 22.98 -4.00 -17.86
CA PRO A 799 22.80 -4.85 -16.67
C PRO A 799 24.06 -5.56 -16.20
N ARG A 800 25.05 -5.75 -17.08
CA ARG A 800 26.32 -6.42 -16.73
C ARG A 800 27.30 -5.52 -15.97
N ASP A 801 27.07 -4.22 -16.00
CA ASP A 801 28.00 -3.20 -15.53
C ASP A 801 27.62 -2.62 -14.16
N TRP A 802 26.57 -3.13 -13.52
CA TRP A 802 26.24 -2.80 -12.14
C TRP A 802 25.86 -4.07 -11.35
N SER A 803 26.05 -4.04 -10.03
CA SER A 803 25.67 -5.17 -9.17
C SER A 803 25.59 -4.77 -7.71
N LEU A 804 24.58 -5.29 -7.00
CA LEU A 804 24.47 -5.24 -5.53
C LEU A 804 24.96 -6.52 -4.85
N THR A 805 25.23 -7.57 -5.65
CA THR A 805 25.61 -8.90 -5.15
C THR A 805 27.09 -9.20 -5.31
N LYS A 806 27.79 -8.49 -6.21
CA LYS A 806 29.25 -8.61 -6.38
C LYS A 806 30.02 -8.24 -5.12
N ARG A 807 29.49 -7.29 -4.34
CA ARG A 807 29.92 -6.95 -2.99
C ARG A 807 28.67 -6.55 -2.21
N PRO A 808 28.06 -7.47 -1.44
CA PRO A 808 26.87 -7.19 -0.66
C PRO A 808 27.05 -5.96 0.24
N GLY A 809 26.02 -5.12 0.31
CA GLY A 809 26.06 -3.82 1.01
C GLY A 809 26.71 -2.69 0.21
N TYR A 810 27.04 -2.91 -1.07
CA TYR A 810 27.62 -1.91 -1.95
C TYR A 810 26.98 -1.95 -3.34
N LEU A 811 26.72 -0.77 -3.91
CA LEU A 811 26.49 -0.65 -5.34
C LEU A 811 27.85 -0.69 -6.07
N SER A 812 28.14 -1.81 -6.74
CA SER A 812 29.32 -1.96 -7.58
C SER A 812 29.02 -1.47 -8.99
N LEU A 813 29.81 -0.53 -9.53
CA LEU A 813 29.76 -0.12 -10.93
C LEU A 813 31.06 -0.52 -11.66
N VAL A 814 30.93 -0.93 -12.91
CA VAL A 814 32.04 -1.36 -13.79
C VAL A 814 31.98 -0.58 -15.10
N THR A 815 33.13 -0.25 -15.66
CA THR A 815 33.20 0.37 -17.00
C THR A 815 33.35 -0.70 -18.08
N SER A 816 32.44 -0.77 -19.05
CA SER A 816 32.62 -1.62 -20.25
C SER A 816 33.00 -0.86 -21.51
N ARG A 817 32.78 0.46 -21.53
CA ARG A 817 33.01 1.33 -22.69
C ARG A 817 33.79 2.59 -22.32
N ILE A 818 34.43 3.17 -23.33
CA ILE A 818 35.14 4.45 -23.22
C ILE A 818 34.17 5.55 -23.67
N VAL A 819 34.02 6.59 -22.85
CA VAL A 819 33.14 7.73 -23.12
C VAL A 819 33.87 9.04 -22.86
N SER A 820 33.37 10.15 -23.41
CA SER A 820 34.04 11.45 -23.32
C SER A 820 33.77 12.19 -22.01
N SER A 821 32.56 12.01 -21.46
CA SER A 821 32.03 12.82 -20.36
C SER A 821 30.85 12.12 -19.66
N LEU A 822 30.41 12.69 -18.53
CA LEU A 822 29.33 12.15 -17.71
C LEU A 822 28.00 11.93 -18.47
N PRO A 823 27.53 12.83 -19.37
CA PRO A 823 26.29 12.59 -20.11
C PRO A 823 26.32 11.37 -21.05
N GLU A 824 27.49 10.84 -21.39
CA GLU A 824 27.62 9.62 -22.19
C GLU A 824 27.76 8.36 -21.32
N ALA A 825 27.88 8.51 -19.99
CA ALA A 825 28.14 7.41 -19.08
C ALA A 825 26.86 6.57 -18.83
N PRO A 826 26.81 5.30 -19.29
CA PRO A 826 25.75 4.39 -18.90
C PRO A 826 25.82 4.13 -17.39
N ASN A 827 24.73 3.59 -16.82
CA ASN A 827 24.65 3.24 -15.40
C ASN A 827 24.92 4.42 -14.46
N THR A 828 24.57 5.64 -14.88
CA THR A 828 24.48 6.79 -13.99
C THR A 828 23.17 6.67 -13.22
N LEU A 829 23.24 6.36 -11.92
CA LEU A 829 22.08 6.10 -11.06
C LEU A 829 21.65 7.39 -10.35
N THR A 830 20.35 7.72 -10.38
CA THR A 830 19.88 9.06 -9.96
C THR A 830 18.64 9.06 -9.07
N GLN A 831 18.52 10.09 -8.21
CA GLN A 831 17.26 10.49 -7.58
C GLN A 831 16.98 11.98 -7.79
N ARG A 832 15.71 12.38 -7.66
CA ARG A 832 15.28 13.79 -7.70
C ARG A 832 15.96 14.59 -6.59
N THR A 833 16.38 15.82 -6.88
CA THR A 833 16.61 16.84 -5.83
C THR A 833 15.27 17.37 -5.32
N PHE A 834 15.26 18.03 -4.17
CA PHE A 834 14.07 18.72 -3.66
C PHE A 834 14.38 20.08 -3.03
N GLY A 835 13.37 20.95 -3.01
CA GLY A 835 13.45 22.30 -2.46
C GLY A 835 13.02 22.40 -0.99
N PRO A 836 13.21 23.58 -0.35
CA PRO A 836 13.94 24.73 -0.89
C PRO A 836 15.45 24.46 -1.00
N ASP A 837 15.95 23.48 -0.25
CA ASP A 837 17.32 23.02 -0.26
C ASP A 837 17.38 21.51 0.00
N SER A 838 18.37 20.84 -0.57
CA SER A 838 18.64 19.42 -0.30
C SER A 838 20.10 19.10 -0.40
N SER A 839 20.49 17.95 0.14
CA SER A 839 21.85 17.42 0.04
C SER A 839 21.83 15.91 -0.16
N ALA A 840 22.82 15.42 -0.89
CA ALA A 840 23.15 14.01 -0.99
C ALA A 840 24.57 13.75 -0.53
N THR A 841 24.78 12.63 0.15
CA THR A 841 26.11 12.14 0.54
C THR A 841 26.28 10.68 0.16
N THR A 842 27.51 10.31 -0.18
CA THR A 842 27.90 8.93 -0.44
C THR A 842 29.31 8.67 0.07
N ARG A 843 29.68 7.40 0.23
CA ARG A 843 31.06 6.97 0.41
C ARG A 843 31.42 6.01 -0.71
N ILE A 844 32.53 6.27 -1.38
CA ILE A 844 32.99 5.48 -2.53
C ILE A 844 34.34 4.82 -2.25
N ASP A 845 34.47 3.56 -2.64
CA ASP A 845 35.73 2.81 -2.73
C ASP A 845 36.24 2.84 -4.17
N VAL A 846 37.41 3.47 -4.34
CA VAL A 846 38.07 3.76 -5.62
C VAL A 846 39.32 2.91 -5.82
N SER A 847 39.43 1.80 -5.09
CA SER A 847 40.58 0.89 -5.19
C SER A 847 40.68 0.19 -6.54
N GLY A 848 39.55 -0.08 -7.20
CA GLY A 848 39.47 -0.79 -8.48
C GLY A 848 39.54 0.09 -9.75
N MET A 849 39.76 1.40 -9.61
CA MET A 849 39.88 2.31 -10.75
C MET A 849 41.14 2.03 -11.59
N LYS A 850 41.04 2.29 -12.90
CA LYS A 850 42.10 2.20 -13.92
C LYS A 850 42.40 3.57 -14.53
N ASP A 851 43.53 3.68 -15.26
CA ASP A 851 43.88 4.96 -15.92
C ASP A 851 42.76 5.42 -16.87
N GLY A 852 42.35 6.67 -16.72
CA GLY A 852 41.23 7.28 -17.44
C GLY A 852 39.89 7.22 -16.72
N ASP A 853 39.80 6.59 -15.55
CA ASP A 853 38.54 6.46 -14.82
C ASP A 853 38.13 7.72 -14.04
N TRP A 854 36.81 7.95 -13.97
CA TRP A 854 36.16 9.01 -13.21
C TRP A 854 34.93 8.46 -12.48
N ALA A 855 34.81 8.74 -11.19
CA ALA A 855 33.68 8.29 -10.38
C ALA A 855 33.29 9.34 -9.34
N GLY A 856 32.00 9.46 -9.00
CA GLY A 856 31.62 10.43 -7.97
C GLY A 856 30.12 10.63 -7.78
N LEU A 857 29.80 11.80 -7.21
CA LEU A 857 28.45 12.28 -6.94
C LEU A 857 28.24 13.62 -7.65
N ALA A 858 27.17 13.75 -8.43
CA ALA A 858 26.87 14.91 -9.24
C ALA A 858 25.53 15.57 -8.88
N ALA A 859 25.44 16.89 -9.07
CA ALA A 859 24.20 17.58 -9.42
C ALA A 859 24.05 17.48 -10.94
N PHE A 860 23.15 16.61 -11.40
CA PHE A 860 23.08 16.13 -12.77
C PHE A 860 21.95 16.76 -13.56
N GLN A 861 22.34 17.37 -14.68
CA GLN A 861 21.54 17.95 -15.76
C GLN A 861 22.53 18.09 -16.96
N LYS A 862 22.15 18.73 -18.08
CA LYS A 862 23.08 19.16 -19.13
C LYS A 862 24.21 20.02 -18.56
N GLN A 863 23.88 21.03 -17.75
CA GLN A 863 24.85 21.88 -17.05
C GLN A 863 25.14 21.31 -15.65
N TYR A 864 25.81 20.15 -15.63
CA TYR A 864 26.10 19.42 -14.40
C TYR A 864 27.32 19.99 -13.65
N GLY A 865 27.38 19.68 -12.36
CA GLY A 865 28.60 19.79 -11.56
C GLY A 865 28.77 18.55 -10.70
N PHE A 866 30.02 18.14 -10.43
CA PHE A 866 30.27 16.96 -9.59
C PHE A 866 31.52 17.08 -8.73
N VAL A 867 31.51 16.30 -7.65
CA VAL A 867 32.69 15.98 -6.85
C VAL A 867 32.98 14.48 -6.96
N GLY A 868 34.24 14.12 -7.13
CA GLY A 868 34.59 12.73 -7.39
C GLY A 868 36.08 12.46 -7.35
N VAL A 869 36.46 11.30 -7.88
CA VAL A 869 37.84 10.84 -8.02
C VAL A 869 38.14 10.61 -9.49
N LYS A 870 39.31 11.07 -9.93
CA LYS A 870 39.90 10.82 -11.24
C LYS A 870 41.14 9.96 -11.08
N MET A 871 41.33 8.98 -11.95
CA MET A 871 42.56 8.19 -12.06
C MET A 871 43.35 8.59 -13.32
N SER A 872 44.55 9.13 -13.14
CA SER A 872 45.42 9.56 -14.24
C SER A 872 46.86 9.13 -13.99
N GLY A 873 47.46 8.40 -14.94
CA GLY A 873 48.84 7.94 -14.85
C GLY A 873 49.12 7.05 -13.63
N GLY A 874 48.10 6.33 -13.15
CA GLY A 874 48.17 5.48 -11.94
C GLY A 874 48.01 6.24 -10.61
N ALA A 875 47.81 7.56 -10.64
CA ALA A 875 47.55 8.37 -9.45
C ALA A 875 46.07 8.77 -9.35
N LYS A 876 45.55 8.80 -8.12
CA LYS A 876 44.19 9.26 -7.81
C LYS A 876 44.19 10.71 -7.37
N SER A 877 43.24 11.49 -7.88
CA SER A 877 42.96 12.85 -7.42
C SER A 877 41.49 13.01 -7.07
N LEU A 878 41.19 13.67 -5.96
CA LEU A 878 39.89 14.27 -5.70
C LEU A 878 39.71 15.47 -6.62
N VAL A 879 38.57 15.52 -7.31
CA VAL A 879 38.28 16.56 -8.29
C VAL A 879 36.91 17.16 -8.05
N MET A 880 36.77 18.44 -8.38
CA MET A 880 35.49 19.08 -8.64
C MET A 880 35.45 19.53 -10.09
N VAL A 881 34.40 19.17 -10.80
CA VAL A 881 34.17 19.55 -12.19
C VAL A 881 32.88 20.36 -12.30
N SER A 882 32.92 21.43 -13.09
CA SER A 882 31.75 22.23 -13.43
C SER A 882 31.56 22.28 -14.94
N ALA A 883 30.34 22.08 -15.42
CA ALA A 883 29.95 22.22 -16.83
C ALA A 883 28.97 23.39 -17.06
N ASP A 884 29.04 24.45 -16.24
CA ASP A 884 28.18 25.65 -16.32
C ASP A 884 28.14 26.30 -17.73
N SER A 885 29.19 26.11 -18.54
CA SER A 885 29.35 26.70 -19.89
C SER A 885 29.14 25.71 -21.04
N ASP A 886 28.43 24.60 -20.80
CA ASP A 886 28.34 23.43 -21.69
C ASP A 886 29.68 22.73 -21.97
N HIS A 887 30.76 23.16 -21.31
CA HIS A 887 32.09 22.56 -21.37
C HIS A 887 32.54 22.16 -19.97
N PRO A 888 32.81 20.86 -19.70
CA PRO A 888 33.28 20.43 -18.39
C PRO A 888 34.70 20.93 -18.12
N GLU A 889 34.87 21.67 -17.04
CA GLU A 889 36.15 22.19 -16.55
C GLU A 889 36.50 21.57 -15.19
N GLU A 890 37.73 21.07 -15.04
CA GLU A 890 38.27 20.62 -13.76
C GLU A 890 38.67 21.84 -12.91
N ILE A 891 37.77 22.26 -12.02
CA ILE A 891 37.92 23.46 -11.18
C ILE A 891 38.93 23.25 -10.06
N ALA A 892 38.98 22.04 -9.50
CA ALA A 892 39.90 21.68 -8.43
C ALA A 892 40.40 20.25 -8.59
N SER A 893 41.66 20.02 -8.21
CA SER A 893 42.34 18.73 -8.28
C SER A 893 43.31 18.59 -7.10
N ILE A 894 43.07 17.63 -6.21
CA ILE A 894 43.87 17.41 -5.00
C ILE A 894 44.28 15.94 -4.94
N PRO A 895 45.56 15.59 -4.68
CA PRO A 895 45.97 14.19 -4.57
C PRO A 895 45.16 13.41 -3.52
N LEU A 896 44.74 12.20 -3.86
CA LEU A 896 44.06 11.27 -2.96
C LEU A 896 44.93 10.03 -2.72
N SER A 897 45.47 9.91 -1.50
CA SER A 897 46.25 8.72 -1.09
C SER A 897 45.37 7.55 -0.61
N GLY A 898 44.16 7.85 -0.14
CA GLY A 898 43.21 6.87 0.38
C GLY A 898 42.57 5.98 -0.70
N LYS A 899 42.00 4.85 -0.25
CA LYS A 899 41.17 3.97 -1.10
C LYS A 899 39.69 4.35 -1.08
N THR A 900 39.26 5.09 -0.06
CA THR A 900 37.86 5.48 0.12
C THR A 900 37.76 6.96 0.42
N VAL A 901 36.65 7.57 0.03
CA VAL A 901 36.34 8.96 0.33
C VAL A 901 34.83 9.17 0.43
N HIS A 902 34.40 10.09 1.29
CA HIS A 902 33.02 10.55 1.37
C HIS A 902 32.85 11.78 0.48
N LEU A 903 31.72 11.85 -0.22
CA LEU A 903 31.37 12.91 -1.17
C LEU A 903 30.03 13.50 -0.80
N LYS A 904 29.87 14.82 -0.92
CA LYS A 904 28.62 15.53 -0.66
C LYS A 904 28.36 16.57 -1.75
N VAL A 905 27.11 16.62 -2.18
CA VAL A 905 26.56 17.67 -3.05
C VAL A 905 25.36 18.28 -2.35
N GLU A 906 25.32 19.61 -2.27
CA GLU A 906 24.23 20.40 -1.69
C GLU A 906 23.63 21.27 -2.78
N CYS A 907 22.31 21.22 -2.97
CA CYS A 907 21.59 22.07 -3.91
C CYS A 907 20.72 23.06 -3.14
N GLU A 908 20.87 24.34 -3.45
CA GLU A 908 20.08 25.44 -2.89
C GLU A 908 19.24 26.03 -4.02
N PHE A 909 17.92 25.93 -3.91
CA PHE A 909 16.95 26.43 -4.90
C PHE A 909 16.30 27.75 -4.45
N GLU A 910 16.31 28.04 -3.15
CA GLU A 910 15.88 29.33 -2.62
C GLU A 910 16.80 29.85 -1.51
N PRO A 911 17.06 31.17 -1.46
CA PRO A 911 16.68 32.18 -2.46
C PRO A 911 17.55 32.12 -3.71
N ALA A 912 17.04 32.61 -4.84
CA ALA A 912 17.86 32.78 -6.05
C ALA A 912 19.05 33.74 -5.80
N PRO A 913 20.20 33.57 -6.49
CA PRO A 913 20.47 32.56 -7.53
C PRO A 913 20.58 31.12 -7.00
N GLU A 914 20.33 30.13 -7.85
CA GLU A 914 20.34 28.70 -7.47
C GLU A 914 21.73 28.08 -7.69
N PHE A 915 22.25 27.31 -6.73
CA PHE A 915 23.61 26.77 -6.79
C PHE A 915 23.72 25.33 -6.27
N ALA A 916 24.72 24.61 -6.79
CA ALA A 916 25.27 23.42 -6.17
C ALA A 916 26.62 23.69 -5.49
N ARG A 917 26.80 23.15 -4.28
CA ARG A 917 28.07 23.15 -3.54
C ARG A 917 28.58 21.74 -3.36
N PHE A 918 29.91 21.62 -3.32
CA PHE A 918 30.62 20.36 -3.39
C PHE A 918 31.60 20.25 -2.23
N SER A 919 31.57 19.13 -1.52
CA SER A 919 32.51 18.86 -0.44
C SER A 919 32.89 17.37 -0.38
N TYR A 920 34.02 17.11 0.27
CA TYR A 920 34.51 15.76 0.52
C TYR A 920 34.90 15.59 1.99
N SER A 921 34.98 14.34 2.43
CA SER A 921 35.48 13.99 3.75
C SER A 921 36.31 12.70 3.70
N LEU A 922 37.46 12.70 4.37
CA LEU A 922 38.35 11.52 4.45
C LEU A 922 38.01 10.62 5.64
N ASP A 923 37.28 11.13 6.63
CA ASP A 923 36.94 10.44 7.88
C ASP A 923 35.42 10.24 8.08
N GLY A 924 34.60 10.81 7.19
CA GLY A 924 33.14 10.80 7.27
C GLY A 924 32.56 11.75 8.31
N LYS A 925 33.39 12.57 8.98
CA LYS A 925 32.99 13.48 10.06
C LYS A 925 33.25 14.94 9.69
N SER A 926 34.46 15.25 9.22
CA SER A 926 34.84 16.61 8.85
C SER A 926 34.74 16.80 7.33
N TRP A 927 33.89 17.74 6.91
CA TRP A 927 33.63 18.05 5.50
C TRP A 927 34.46 19.26 5.05
N THR A 928 35.18 19.09 3.95
CA THR A 928 36.01 20.13 3.33
C THR A 928 35.39 20.54 1.98
N PRO A 929 35.06 21.82 1.77
CA PRO A 929 34.63 22.31 0.46
C PRO A 929 35.70 22.09 -0.61
N ILE A 930 35.29 21.82 -1.84
CA ILE A 930 36.20 21.68 -2.98
C ILE A 930 35.64 22.38 -4.22
N GLY A 931 36.49 23.18 -4.88
CA GLY A 931 36.08 24.00 -6.01
C GLY A 931 35.21 25.21 -5.61
N ARG A 932 34.52 25.78 -6.61
CA ARG A 932 33.56 26.88 -6.44
C ARG A 932 32.12 26.35 -6.55
N PRO A 933 31.10 27.08 -6.06
CA PRO A 933 29.71 26.76 -6.38
C PRO A 933 29.46 26.73 -7.90
N SER A 934 28.66 25.77 -8.36
CA SER A 934 28.16 25.67 -9.74
C SER A 934 26.77 26.27 -9.84
N ALA A 935 26.48 27.01 -10.90
CA ALA A 935 25.16 27.59 -11.10
C ALA A 935 24.20 26.50 -11.58
N LEU A 936 22.98 26.48 -11.05
CA LEU A 936 21.95 25.55 -11.50
C LEU A 936 21.08 26.21 -12.58
N ALA A 937 20.83 25.51 -13.68
CA ALA A 937 20.01 26.00 -14.79
C ALA A 937 19.11 24.91 -15.37
N TYR A 938 17.81 25.22 -15.50
CA TYR A 938 16.88 24.35 -16.21
C TYR A 938 16.96 24.59 -17.72
N THR A 939 17.42 23.59 -18.47
CA THR A 939 17.65 23.68 -19.93
C THR A 939 16.88 22.61 -20.72
N PHE A 940 16.70 22.84 -22.03
CA PHE A 940 16.24 21.84 -23.00
C PHE A 940 17.34 21.56 -24.03
N PRO A 941 17.85 20.32 -24.13
CA PRO A 941 17.70 19.21 -23.17
C PRO A 941 18.34 19.55 -21.80
N HIS A 942 17.99 18.92 -20.69
CA HIS A 942 17.25 17.66 -20.55
C HIS A 942 15.74 17.78 -20.32
N PHE A 943 15.21 18.98 -20.06
CA PHE A 943 13.80 19.18 -19.65
C PHE A 943 13.36 18.35 -18.44
N MET A 944 14.28 18.24 -17.49
CA MET A 944 14.13 17.55 -16.22
C MET A 944 14.82 18.42 -15.17
N GLY A 945 14.27 18.43 -13.96
CA GLY A 945 14.92 19.05 -12.81
C GLY A 945 16.28 18.42 -12.52
N TYR A 946 17.13 19.11 -11.77
CA TYR A 946 18.39 18.53 -11.33
C TYR A 946 18.14 17.24 -10.53
N ARG A 947 19.09 16.33 -10.64
CA ARG A 947 19.09 15.07 -9.90
C ARG A 947 20.42 14.85 -9.22
N TYR A 948 20.41 14.21 -8.06
CA TYR A 948 21.64 13.66 -7.52
C TYR A 948 22.00 12.39 -8.29
N ALA A 949 23.25 12.27 -8.72
CA ALA A 949 23.69 11.12 -9.53
C ALA A 949 24.97 10.48 -9.01
N LEU A 950 24.93 9.16 -8.80
CA LEU A 950 26.11 8.31 -8.63
C LEU A 950 26.57 7.86 -10.01
N PHE A 951 27.85 8.06 -10.33
CA PHE A 951 28.36 7.76 -11.66
C PHE A 951 29.74 7.12 -11.65
N TYR A 952 30.03 6.39 -12.72
CA TYR A 952 31.35 5.84 -13.00
C TYR A 952 31.57 5.67 -14.51
N TYR A 953 32.64 6.23 -15.05
CA TYR A 953 33.00 6.11 -16.46
C TYR A 953 34.52 6.09 -16.69
N SER A 954 34.94 5.70 -17.89
CA SER A 954 36.36 5.70 -18.30
C SER A 954 36.57 6.46 -19.60
N THR A 955 37.63 7.24 -19.70
CA THR A 955 38.05 7.98 -20.90
C THR A 955 39.22 7.32 -21.65
N LYS A 956 39.79 6.24 -21.10
CA LYS A 956 40.95 5.55 -21.70
C LYS A 956 40.87 4.03 -21.64
N THR A 957 40.64 3.46 -20.46
CA THR A 957 40.75 2.01 -20.24
C THR A 957 39.55 1.47 -19.50
N ALA A 958 38.67 0.79 -20.23
CA ALA A 958 37.53 0.10 -19.62
C ALA A 958 37.95 -1.09 -18.72
N GLY A 959 37.01 -1.54 -17.90
CA GLY A 959 37.10 -2.72 -17.04
C GLY A 959 37.59 -2.42 -15.64
N GLY A 960 37.56 -1.16 -15.21
CA GLY A 960 37.77 -0.80 -13.80
C GLY A 960 36.49 -1.02 -12.99
N ARG A 961 36.56 -0.79 -11.67
CA ARG A 961 35.41 -0.91 -10.76
C ARG A 961 35.47 0.13 -9.64
N VAL A 962 34.30 0.63 -9.24
CA VAL A 962 34.10 1.35 -7.98
C VAL A 962 32.93 0.76 -7.19
N ASP A 963 32.95 0.93 -5.87
CA ASP A 963 31.88 0.47 -4.98
C ASP A 963 31.37 1.64 -4.14
N PHE A 964 30.07 1.94 -4.23
CA PHE A 964 29.39 2.91 -3.37
C PHE A 964 28.80 2.20 -2.16
N ASP A 965 29.16 2.66 -0.96
CA ASP A 965 28.74 2.09 0.34
C ASP A 965 27.30 2.48 0.68
N TYR A 966 26.95 3.75 0.46
CA TYR A 966 25.62 4.27 0.73
C TYR A 966 25.32 5.51 -0.11
N TYR A 967 24.05 5.88 -0.15
CA TYR A 967 23.50 7.14 -0.62
C TYR A 967 22.54 7.66 0.45
N ARG A 968 22.82 8.85 1.00
CA ARG A 968 21.96 9.49 1.99
C ARG A 968 21.49 10.82 1.47
N ILE A 969 20.19 11.01 1.41
CA ILE A 969 19.55 12.25 0.97
C ILE A 969 18.77 12.86 2.13
N GLY A 970 18.79 14.19 2.25
CA GLY A 970 18.06 14.93 3.27
C GLY A 970 18.16 16.42 3.05
N GLN A 971 17.43 17.20 3.85
CA GLN A 971 17.52 18.66 3.82
C GLN A 971 18.94 19.09 4.23
N SER A 972 19.46 20.17 3.65
CA SER A 972 20.81 20.64 3.97
C SER A 972 20.79 21.19 5.40
N GLY A 973 21.48 20.50 6.31
CA GLY A 973 21.71 20.99 7.68
C GLY A 973 22.66 22.19 7.67
N GLY A 974 22.16 23.35 7.26
CA GLY A 974 22.82 24.63 7.38
C GLY A 974 22.35 25.32 8.65
N SER A 975 23.25 25.49 9.61
CA SER A 975 23.13 26.56 10.61
C SER A 975 22.86 27.87 9.88
N ARG A 976 21.69 28.46 10.10
CA ARG A 976 21.54 29.91 9.92
C ARG A 976 22.41 30.66 10.92
#